data_AF-A0A2M7Z601-F1
#
_entry.id   AF-A0A2M7Z601-F1
#
_cell.length_a   1.000
_cell.length_b   1.000
_cell.length_c   1.000
_cell.angle_alpha   90.00
_cell.angle_beta   90.00
_cell.angle_gamma   90.00
#
_symmetry.space_group_name_H-M   'P 1'
#
loop_
_entity.id
_entity.type
_entity.pdbx_description
1 polymer ?
#
loop_
_entity_poly.entity_id
_entity_poly.type
_entity_poly.pdbx_seq_one_letter_code
_entity_poly.pdbx_strand_id
1 'polypeptide(L)'
;MKFQKSSQLPVLTCADPGKFKTACSGFLAVLVRRGLLLNWGYEINEYNIKLAKGEKTLDKIRIGLSLFLSFTFLALFAFFVYRDLDLSYLFSFDFWFLSGNVLVGLFVVAIFFFSYFFYRVMIFGKKSGTVESYNYKKKLEFEKQEFSAETSSDWSIVSKFKKGQQKDISKAFTDDALNVLGSAYLSAKSKKAVEISSDYLFISLLDSDLVSSAMLRLGVSPKLFKEQYSDLLLPPGKSIHLPEFGEDFYQIIFQAYELALKDDQKYVGVLDLLSCTLGQSEGLQEILYDLKIDNDKLNNVVAWFSLREKLRENYRELKKAGSFRSKHGIDRAMTAVATPFLNKFSEDLTMMAKYGGLDTCIDRKKEMEEMFRVVDSGRSSILLVGEYGVGKRTIVEGIAQLMIENNVPDRLFDKRLVQISITSLTAGTTPSGVKERISIIMNEVEHAGNVVLFIENLDELLSSGDSGLGIEVANSLSEHLGSGRFLTFATSTSGGFKKFISGSNLSSVFETVEIKELDNNQAIQVVESKIGGVENKNQVFFSYLAIEQSVVLARKFINDKSLPGSALEIASEAGSYVHSKSDSQIVTDEDIGYIVKSKTGIPTVSISGDEKSKLLNLEEEMHKRVIGQDDAVSLVANALKRARAGMRSEKKPISVFLFLGPTGVGKTELAKTIANNYFGAESNMVRIDMSEYQETNSIYRLIGQPEKQGTGILTEAVMKQPFSLVLLDELEKADKNVLNLFLQVFDDGRLTDSVGRTVDFTNTIIIATSNAGTAFVQEQLNSGVDVEEVRQKLMRSELRDYFAPEFLNRFDAIVLFKNLKKEEIKQIANLMLKQVGVQLEEKGFEFQIEDIALEELADIGYDPDFGARPMRRAIQDNIENKLADLFLENKLNRGDVVVLGRGLELEIK
;
A
#
# COMPACT_ATOMS: atom_id res chain seq x y z
N MET A 1 -14.89 14.81 4.64
CA MET A 1 -15.91 14.86 5.71
C MET A 1 -15.57 16.04 6.62
N LYS A 2 -16.55 16.86 7.02
CA LYS A 2 -16.30 17.89 8.04
C LYS A 2 -15.89 17.19 9.33
N PHE A 3 -14.84 17.67 9.98
CA PHE A 3 -14.50 17.22 11.32
C PHE A 3 -15.75 17.42 12.21
N GLN A 4 -16.16 16.37 12.93
CA GLN A 4 -17.25 16.47 13.88
C GLN A 4 -16.65 16.81 15.25
N LYS A 5 -17.10 17.92 15.84
CA LYS A 5 -16.75 18.26 17.22
C LYS A 5 -17.09 17.09 18.13
N SER A 6 -16.13 16.64 18.92
CA SER A 6 -16.32 15.52 19.84
C SER A 6 -17.48 15.80 20.80
N SER A 7 -18.26 14.76 21.15
CA SER A 7 -19.38 14.91 22.06
C SER A 7 -18.91 15.44 23.42
N GLN A 8 -19.50 16.54 23.89
CA GLN A 8 -19.19 17.11 25.19
C GLN A 8 -19.46 16.07 26.29
N LEU A 9 -18.47 15.84 27.14
CA LEU A 9 -18.62 15.01 28.32
C LEU A 9 -19.15 15.88 29.47
N PRO A 10 -20.07 15.37 30.32
CA PRO A 10 -20.56 16.09 31.49
C PRO A 10 -19.49 16.09 32.60
N VAL A 11 -18.41 16.83 32.38
CA VAL A 11 -17.30 16.98 33.31
C VAL A 11 -17.65 18.07 34.32
N LEU A 12 -17.57 17.76 35.61
CA LEU A 12 -17.70 18.74 36.68
C LEU A 12 -16.32 19.29 37.01
N THR A 13 -16.12 20.60 36.84
CA THR A 13 -14.85 21.30 37.13
C THR A 13 -14.97 22.14 38.40
N CYS A 14 -13.87 22.28 39.13
CA CYS A 14 -13.79 23.09 40.34
C CYS A 14 -13.26 24.49 40.00
N ALA A 15 -14.12 25.52 40.10
CA ALA A 15 -13.82 26.87 39.62
C ALA A 15 -12.79 27.67 40.45
N ASP A 16 -12.39 27.21 41.65
CA ASP A 16 -11.50 27.99 42.55
C ASP A 16 -10.44 27.10 43.25
N PRO A 17 -9.16 27.16 42.83
CA PRO A 17 -8.08 26.37 43.43
C PRO A 17 -7.81 26.75 44.89
N GLY A 18 -8.23 27.94 45.36
CA GLY A 18 -8.09 28.37 46.76
C GLY A 18 -9.07 27.69 47.73
N LYS A 19 -10.19 27.15 47.23
CA LYS A 19 -11.25 26.46 48.02
C LYS A 19 -11.34 24.95 47.74
N PHE A 20 -10.30 24.42 47.11
CA PHE A 20 -10.17 23.04 46.62
C PHE A 20 -10.54 21.94 47.64
N LYS A 21 -10.19 22.14 48.92
CA LYS A 21 -10.40 21.13 49.97
C LYS A 21 -11.82 21.09 50.57
N THR A 22 -12.57 22.19 50.53
CA THR A 22 -13.87 22.29 51.22
C THR A 22 -15.07 22.24 50.27
N ALA A 23 -14.94 22.76 49.05
CA ALA A 23 -16.05 22.79 48.08
C ALA A 23 -16.09 21.60 47.12
N CYS A 24 -14.93 21.07 46.70
CA CYS A 24 -14.81 20.09 45.61
C CYS A 24 -14.32 18.71 46.07
N SER A 25 -14.44 18.40 47.37
CA SER A 25 -13.98 17.12 47.98
C SER A 25 -12.51 16.75 47.67
N GLY A 26 -11.67 17.73 47.33
CA GLY A 26 -10.26 17.51 46.99
C GLY A 26 -9.99 17.01 45.57
N PHE A 27 -10.92 17.18 44.63
CA PHE A 27 -10.74 16.85 43.21
C PHE A 27 -10.91 18.09 42.32
N LEU A 28 -10.13 18.18 41.24
CA LEU A 28 -10.15 19.34 40.33
C LEU A 28 -11.24 19.19 39.27
N ALA A 29 -11.38 17.98 38.75
CA ALA A 29 -12.42 17.64 37.82
C ALA A 29 -12.88 16.20 38.01
N VAL A 30 -14.16 15.93 37.76
CA VAL A 30 -14.79 14.62 37.94
C VAL A 30 -15.69 14.29 36.76
N LEU A 31 -15.68 13.03 36.33
CA LEU A 31 -16.58 12.46 35.34
C LEU A 31 -17.17 11.16 35.88
N VAL A 32 -18.50 11.02 35.83
CA VAL A 32 -19.18 9.76 36.14
C VAL A 32 -19.42 9.02 34.84
N ARG A 33 -18.81 7.83 34.72
CA ARG A 33 -18.98 6.98 33.53
C ARG A 33 -18.80 5.51 33.91
N ARG A 34 -19.58 4.62 33.29
CA ARG A 34 -19.49 3.15 33.50
C ARG A 34 -19.61 2.74 34.98
N GLY A 35 -20.46 3.42 35.76
CA GLY A 35 -20.64 3.14 37.20
C GLY A 35 -19.44 3.49 38.08
N LEU A 36 -18.45 4.19 37.53
CA LEU A 36 -17.24 4.67 38.21
C LEU A 36 -17.21 6.19 38.25
N LEU A 37 -16.57 6.71 39.30
CA LEU A 37 -16.25 8.11 39.44
C LEU A 37 -14.78 8.32 39.06
N LEU A 38 -14.56 8.78 37.83
CA LEU A 38 -13.24 9.13 37.32
C LEU A 38 -12.89 10.53 37.83
N ASN A 39 -11.77 10.67 38.54
CA ASN A 39 -11.35 11.96 39.09
C ASN A 39 -9.94 12.36 38.62
N TRP A 40 -9.75 13.66 38.46
CA TRP A 40 -8.46 14.27 38.20
C TRP A 40 -7.94 14.93 39.48
N GLY A 41 -6.96 14.30 40.13
CA GLY A 41 -6.37 14.76 41.39
C GLY A 41 -5.05 15.53 41.25
N TYR A 42 -4.53 15.73 40.03
CA TYR A 42 -3.21 16.31 39.81
C TYR A 42 -3.27 17.81 39.51
N GLU A 43 -2.78 18.63 40.45
CA GLU A 43 -2.67 20.08 40.27
C GLU A 43 -1.55 20.46 39.30
N ILE A 44 -1.92 21.00 38.14
CA ILE A 44 -0.98 21.52 37.15
C ILE A 44 -0.64 22.96 37.54
N ASN A 45 0.45 23.14 38.29
CA ASN A 45 0.96 24.45 38.66
C ASN A 45 2.49 24.51 38.52
N GLU A 46 3.06 25.71 38.49
CA GLU A 46 4.50 25.90 38.29
C GLU A 46 5.34 25.21 39.38
N TYR A 47 4.84 25.15 40.62
CA TYR A 47 5.51 24.50 41.72
C TYR A 47 5.62 22.98 41.51
N ASN A 48 4.51 22.31 41.21
CA ASN A 48 4.44 20.87 40.97
C ASN A 48 5.24 20.47 39.72
N ILE A 49 5.23 21.30 38.67
CA ILE A 49 6.07 21.09 37.47
C ILE A 49 7.55 21.14 37.85
N LYS A 50 7.99 22.15 38.62
CA LYS A 50 9.38 22.27 39.08
C LYS A 50 9.76 21.16 40.06
N LEU A 51 8.85 20.77 40.95
CA LEU A 51 9.04 19.68 41.90
C LEU A 51 9.23 18.34 41.18
N ALA A 52 8.35 18.01 40.24
CA ALA A 52 8.45 16.79 39.44
C ALA A 52 9.76 16.73 38.63
N LYS A 53 10.17 17.87 38.04
CA LYS A 53 11.49 17.99 37.40
C LYS A 53 12.62 17.74 38.40
N GLY A 54 12.57 18.38 39.57
CA GLY A 54 13.54 18.25 40.65
C GLY A 54 13.68 16.83 41.19
N GLU A 55 12.57 16.12 41.43
CA GLU A 55 12.56 14.72 41.85
C GLU A 55 13.24 13.82 40.83
N LYS A 56 12.98 14.02 39.53
CA LYS A 56 13.65 13.27 38.46
C LYS A 56 15.15 13.56 38.40
N THR A 57 15.57 14.82 38.55
CA THR A 57 17.01 15.15 38.62
C THR A 57 17.66 14.52 39.84
N LEU A 58 17.03 14.60 41.01
CA LEU A 58 17.52 13.98 42.24
C LEU A 58 17.64 12.46 42.09
N ASP A 59 16.68 11.82 41.44
CA ASP A 59 16.73 10.38 41.21
C ASP A 59 17.83 9.99 40.22
N LYS A 60 18.05 10.77 39.15
CA LYS A 60 19.22 10.60 38.26
C LYS A 60 20.53 10.77 39.01
N ILE A 61 20.63 11.79 39.88
CA ILE A 61 21.81 12.03 40.72
C ILE A 61 22.01 10.86 41.69
N ARG A 62 20.97 10.36 42.36
CA ARG A 62 21.05 9.20 43.26
C ARG A 62 21.51 7.95 42.54
N ILE A 63 20.98 7.67 41.35
CA ILE A 63 21.39 6.53 40.51
C ILE A 63 22.87 6.69 40.12
N GLY A 64 23.25 7.85 39.58
CA GLY A 64 24.64 8.14 39.19
C GLY A 64 25.62 8.05 40.36
N LEU A 65 25.27 8.61 41.51
CA LEU A 65 26.07 8.57 42.73
C LEU A 65 26.21 7.14 43.26
N SER A 66 25.14 6.34 43.25
CA SER A 66 25.20 4.94 43.69
C SER A 66 26.11 4.10 42.80
N LEU A 67 26.07 4.31 41.48
CA LEU A 67 26.95 3.64 40.54
C LEU A 67 28.41 4.10 40.72
N PHE A 68 28.63 5.41 40.88
CA PHE A 68 29.95 5.98 41.13
C PHE A 68 30.58 5.41 42.40
N LEU A 69 29.87 5.47 43.54
CA LEU A 69 30.34 4.92 44.81
C LEU A 69 30.63 3.42 44.70
N SER A 70 29.77 2.66 44.05
CA SER A 70 30.00 1.23 43.79
C SER A 70 31.33 0.98 43.08
N PHE A 71 31.64 1.72 42.00
CA PHE A 71 32.90 1.58 41.28
C PHE A 71 34.10 2.09 42.09
N THR A 72 33.96 3.18 42.84
CA THR A 72 35.04 3.72 43.67
C THR A 72 35.45 2.71 44.76
N PHE A 73 34.49 2.13 45.48
CA PHE A 73 34.79 1.13 46.51
C PHE A 73 35.35 -0.17 45.92
N LEU A 74 34.87 -0.59 44.75
CA LEU A 74 35.41 -1.74 44.03
C LEU A 74 36.86 -1.50 43.55
N ALA A 75 37.15 -0.29 43.06
CA ALA A 75 38.49 0.10 42.62
C ALA A 75 39.47 0.22 43.80
N LEU A 76 39.02 0.77 44.93
CA LEU A 76 39.81 0.80 46.18
C LEU A 76 40.10 -0.62 46.66
N PHE A 77 39.08 -1.49 46.69
CA PHE A 77 39.26 -2.90 47.00
C PHE A 77 40.32 -3.54 46.08
N ALA A 78 40.18 -3.40 44.76
CA ALA A 78 41.13 -3.95 43.80
C ALA A 78 42.54 -3.39 43.95
N PHE A 79 42.67 -2.07 44.22
CA PHE A 79 43.96 -1.41 44.43
C PHE A 79 44.69 -1.94 45.66
N PHE A 80 44.01 -2.03 46.80
CA PHE A 80 44.62 -2.56 48.02
C PHE A 80 44.92 -4.06 47.91
N VAL A 81 44.06 -4.82 47.24
CA VAL A 81 44.31 -6.22 46.93
C VAL A 81 45.56 -6.38 46.06
N TYR A 82 45.72 -5.56 45.03
CA TYR A 82 46.91 -5.59 44.16
C TYR A 82 48.19 -5.14 44.87
N ARG A 83 48.10 -4.17 45.79
CA ARG A 83 49.24 -3.58 46.48
C ARG A 83 49.73 -4.43 47.65
N ASP A 84 48.79 -4.97 48.45
CA ASP A 84 49.09 -5.46 49.80
C ASP A 84 48.77 -6.96 50.00
N LEU A 85 48.21 -7.66 49.01
CA LEU A 85 47.77 -9.05 49.14
C LEU A 85 48.30 -9.95 48.01
N ASP A 86 48.64 -11.20 48.34
CA ASP A 86 48.81 -12.24 47.32
C ASP A 86 47.43 -12.67 46.79
N LEU A 87 47.28 -12.73 45.46
CA LEU A 87 46.04 -13.07 44.77
C LEU A 87 45.50 -14.45 45.19
N SER A 88 46.37 -15.36 45.60
CA SER A 88 46.00 -16.69 46.10
C SER A 88 45.16 -16.64 47.39
N TYR A 89 45.40 -15.63 48.24
CA TYR A 89 44.73 -15.50 49.54
C TYR A 89 43.26 -15.03 49.42
N LEU A 90 42.91 -14.31 48.34
CA LEU A 90 41.53 -13.90 48.06
C LEU A 90 40.56 -15.07 47.92
N PHE A 91 41.05 -16.22 47.46
CA PHE A 91 40.26 -17.43 47.27
C PHE A 91 40.21 -18.31 48.52
N SER A 92 40.87 -17.90 49.61
CA SER A 92 40.80 -18.61 50.89
C SER A 92 39.50 -18.28 51.63
N PHE A 93 38.98 -19.27 52.37
CA PHE A 93 37.82 -19.07 53.24
C PHE A 93 38.12 -18.04 54.34
N ASP A 94 39.34 -18.07 54.87
CA ASP A 94 39.78 -17.21 55.97
C ASP A 94 39.71 -15.72 55.63
N PHE A 95 40.03 -15.34 54.38
CA PHE A 95 39.97 -13.95 53.94
C PHE A 95 38.57 -13.33 54.08
N TRP A 96 37.53 -14.09 53.74
CA TRP A 96 36.14 -13.61 53.71
C TRP A 96 35.44 -13.68 55.07
N PHE A 97 35.85 -14.60 55.95
CA PHE A 97 35.14 -14.91 57.19
C PHE A 97 35.89 -14.54 58.48
N LEU A 98 37.17 -14.13 58.43
CA LEU A 98 37.83 -13.56 59.61
C LEU A 98 37.27 -12.17 59.95
N SER A 99 36.91 -11.98 61.22
CA SER A 99 36.46 -10.70 61.76
C SER A 99 37.59 -9.67 61.76
N GLY A 100 37.41 -8.53 61.07
CA GLY A 100 38.34 -7.39 61.08
C GLY A 100 39.00 -7.04 59.76
N ASN A 101 38.71 -7.76 58.66
CA ASN A 101 39.29 -7.47 57.35
C ASN A 101 38.64 -6.25 56.69
N VAL A 102 39.35 -5.12 56.67
CA VAL A 102 38.89 -3.86 56.07
C VAL A 102 38.58 -4.00 54.57
N LEU A 103 39.29 -4.89 53.86
CA LEU A 103 39.08 -5.13 52.43
C LEU A 103 37.72 -5.78 52.14
N VAL A 104 37.30 -6.74 52.98
CA VAL A 104 35.95 -7.32 52.88
C VAL A 104 34.90 -6.24 53.13
N GLY A 105 35.15 -5.31 54.06
CA GLY A 105 34.30 -4.13 54.27
C GLY A 105 34.13 -3.27 53.02
N LEU A 106 35.22 -2.93 52.32
CA LEU A 106 35.17 -2.16 51.07
C LEU A 106 34.38 -2.89 49.98
N PHE A 107 34.56 -4.20 49.84
CA PHE A 107 33.83 -5.02 48.88
C PHE A 107 32.33 -5.11 49.19
N VAL A 108 31.96 -5.33 50.46
CA VAL A 108 30.56 -5.37 50.90
C VAL A 108 29.88 -4.02 50.67
N VAL A 109 30.56 -2.91 50.96
CA VAL A 109 30.05 -1.56 50.68
C VAL A 109 29.86 -1.34 49.18
N ALA A 110 30.77 -1.82 48.33
CA ALA A 110 30.61 -1.78 46.87
C ALA A 110 29.36 -2.55 46.42
N ILE A 111 29.14 -3.77 46.92
CA ILE A 111 27.95 -4.59 46.62
C ILE A 111 26.67 -3.92 47.11
N PHE A 112 26.69 -3.28 48.28
CA PHE A 112 25.52 -2.56 48.80
C PHE A 112 25.11 -1.43 47.87
N PHE A 113 26.05 -0.59 47.45
CA PHE A 113 25.77 0.49 46.49
C PHE A 113 25.34 -0.03 45.11
N PHE A 114 25.91 -1.15 44.66
CA PHE A 114 25.49 -1.82 43.42
C PHE A 114 24.06 -2.36 43.51
N SER A 115 23.69 -2.97 44.64
CA SER A 115 22.34 -3.48 44.90
C SER A 115 21.33 -2.35 45.01
N TYR A 116 21.71 -1.24 45.67
CA TYR A 116 20.90 -0.03 45.73
C TYR A 116 20.72 0.62 44.35
N PHE A 117 21.78 0.68 43.53
CA PHE A 117 21.70 1.09 42.14
C PHE A 117 20.67 0.24 41.38
N PHE A 118 20.77 -1.09 41.47
CA PHE A 118 19.85 -2.00 40.77
C PHE A 118 18.40 -1.84 41.25
N TYR A 119 18.18 -1.72 42.57
CA TYR A 119 16.87 -1.43 43.16
C TYR A 119 16.29 -0.11 42.63
N ARG A 120 17.09 0.95 42.58
CA ARG A 120 16.65 2.26 42.08
C ARG A 120 16.35 2.22 40.59
N VAL A 121 17.18 1.56 39.78
CA VAL A 121 16.92 1.38 38.35
C VAL A 121 15.63 0.59 38.11
N MET A 122 15.36 -0.45 38.90
CA MET A 122 14.14 -1.25 38.83
C MET A 122 12.88 -0.46 39.21
N ILE A 123 12.97 0.46 40.17
CA ILE A 123 11.84 1.30 40.60
C ILE A 123 11.64 2.53 39.72
N PHE A 124 12.73 3.13 39.23
CA PHE A 124 12.70 4.31 38.36
C PHE A 124 11.89 4.06 37.08
N GLY A 125 11.70 2.79 36.68
CA GLY A 125 10.88 2.38 35.55
C GLY A 125 9.43 1.94 35.88
N LYS A 126 9.01 1.87 37.15
CA LYS A 126 7.64 1.46 37.51
C LYS A 126 6.70 2.67 37.52
N LYS A 127 5.83 2.75 36.51
CA LYS A 127 4.71 3.72 36.46
C LYS A 127 3.65 3.40 37.53
N SER A 128 3.01 4.42 38.08
CA SER A 128 2.21 4.34 39.32
C SER A 128 0.72 4.00 39.13
N GLY A 129 0.21 3.96 37.90
CA GLY A 129 -1.15 3.50 37.58
C GLY A 129 -1.27 3.09 36.11
N THR A 130 -2.21 2.18 35.82
CA THR A 130 -2.55 1.76 34.45
C THR A 130 -3.99 2.11 34.12
N VAL A 131 -4.27 2.30 32.83
CA VAL A 131 -5.62 2.33 32.28
C VAL A 131 -6.30 0.98 32.61
N GLU A 132 -7.63 0.99 32.69
CA GLU A 132 -8.39 -0.24 32.92
C GLU A 132 -8.20 -1.21 31.76
N SER A 133 -8.03 -2.51 32.04
CA SER A 133 -8.00 -3.51 30.99
C SER A 133 -9.41 -3.84 30.52
N TYR A 134 -9.61 -3.82 29.22
CA TYR A 134 -10.88 -4.08 28.57
C TYR A 134 -11.09 -5.60 28.41
N ASN A 135 -11.41 -6.30 29.51
CA ASN A 135 -11.65 -7.76 29.45
C ASN A 135 -13.00 -8.08 28.79
N TYR A 136 -13.02 -9.01 27.82
CA TYR A 136 -14.21 -9.49 27.10
C TYR A 136 -15.37 -9.91 28.03
N LYS A 137 -15.09 -10.54 29.18
CA LYS A 137 -16.14 -10.87 30.17
C LYS A 137 -16.77 -9.65 30.85
N LYS A 138 -16.00 -8.55 30.99
CA LYS A 138 -16.52 -7.30 31.53
C LYS A 138 -17.25 -6.46 30.47
N LYS A 139 -16.91 -6.60 29.18
CA LYS A 139 -17.58 -5.92 28.06
C LYS A 139 -19.11 -6.12 28.06
N LEU A 140 -19.57 -7.36 28.28
CA LEU A 140 -20.98 -7.73 28.37
C LEU A 140 -21.70 -7.18 29.64
N GLU A 141 -20.96 -6.89 30.71
CA GLU A 141 -21.48 -6.22 31.90
C GLU A 141 -21.50 -4.69 31.74
N PHE A 142 -20.51 -4.13 31.03
CA PHE A 142 -20.37 -2.70 30.76
C PHE A 142 -21.42 -2.15 29.80
N GLU A 143 -21.77 -2.88 28.72
CA GLU A 143 -22.84 -2.49 27.79
C GLU A 143 -24.23 -2.48 28.46
N LYS A 144 -24.42 -3.24 29.55
CA LYS A 144 -25.67 -3.22 30.35
C LYS A 144 -25.77 -2.03 31.31
N GLN A 145 -24.65 -1.41 31.69
CA GLN A 145 -24.60 -0.30 32.66
C GLN A 145 -24.55 1.10 32.02
N GLU A 146 -24.27 1.22 30.71
CA GLU A 146 -24.34 2.49 29.99
C GLU A 146 -25.75 3.12 30.00
N PHE A 147 -26.79 2.32 30.21
CA PHE A 147 -28.19 2.79 30.16
C PHE A 147 -28.67 3.48 31.45
N SER A 148 -27.85 3.62 32.49
CA SER A 148 -28.25 4.19 33.80
C SER A 148 -27.35 5.34 34.27
N ALA A 149 -26.83 6.18 33.37
CA ALA A 149 -26.08 7.37 33.75
C ALA A 149 -27.04 8.52 34.11
N GLU A 150 -27.31 8.72 35.40
CA GLU A 150 -27.92 9.96 35.90
C GLU A 150 -26.95 11.14 35.68
N THR A 151 -27.28 12.03 34.75
CA THR A 151 -26.62 13.33 34.56
C THR A 151 -27.04 14.29 35.66
N SER A 152 -26.38 14.21 36.81
CA SER A 152 -26.50 15.21 37.87
C SER A 152 -25.35 16.21 37.77
N SER A 153 -25.66 17.51 37.85
CA SER A 153 -24.73 18.63 37.67
C SER A 153 -24.04 19.08 38.97
N ASP A 154 -24.24 18.36 40.08
CA ASP A 154 -23.83 18.79 41.42
C ASP A 154 -22.74 17.91 42.02
N TRP A 155 -21.77 18.52 42.69
CA TRP A 155 -20.68 17.84 43.42
C TRP A 155 -21.17 16.87 44.52
N SER A 156 -22.46 16.92 44.89
CA SER A 156 -23.09 15.98 45.83
C SER A 156 -22.98 14.51 45.39
N ILE A 157 -22.82 14.25 44.09
CA ILE A 157 -22.61 12.91 43.52
C ILE A 157 -21.37 12.22 44.09
N VAL A 158 -20.28 12.96 44.35
CA VAL A 158 -19.01 12.40 44.83
C VAL A 158 -19.19 11.62 46.14
N SER A 159 -20.10 12.09 47.00
CA SER A 159 -20.42 11.45 48.29
C SER A 159 -21.16 10.11 48.16
N LYS A 160 -21.82 9.84 47.01
CA LYS A 160 -22.59 8.62 46.75
C LYS A 160 -21.70 7.42 46.35
N PHE A 161 -20.48 7.67 45.87
CA PHE A 161 -19.56 6.63 45.39
C PHE A 161 -18.62 6.15 46.49
N LYS A 162 -18.47 4.82 46.64
CA LYS A 162 -17.52 4.21 47.59
C LYS A 162 -16.08 4.41 47.12
N LYS A 163 -15.08 4.39 48.03
CA LYS A 163 -13.65 4.50 47.69
C LYS A 163 -13.16 3.53 46.61
N GLY A 164 -13.74 2.33 46.51
CA GLY A 164 -13.39 1.35 45.46
C GLY A 164 -13.99 1.65 44.08
N GLN A 165 -14.94 2.58 43.98
CA GLN A 165 -15.57 3.04 42.73
C GLN A 165 -15.00 4.39 42.26
N GLN A 166 -14.09 4.99 43.04
CA GLN A 166 -13.40 6.23 42.69
C GLN A 166 -12.04 5.88 42.10
N LYS A 167 -11.73 6.42 40.92
CA LYS A 167 -10.48 6.14 40.23
C LYS A 167 -9.79 7.40 39.74
N ASP A 168 -8.58 7.59 40.26
CA ASP A 168 -7.68 8.68 39.88
C ASP A 168 -7.02 8.38 38.54
N ILE A 169 -7.54 9.04 37.50
CA ILE A 169 -7.06 8.86 36.14
C ILE A 169 -5.70 9.51 35.91
N SER A 170 -5.30 10.49 36.73
CA SER A 170 -4.02 11.22 36.54
C SER A 170 -2.80 10.29 36.61
N LYS A 171 -2.89 9.19 37.37
CA LYS A 171 -1.84 8.19 37.50
C LYS A 171 -1.65 7.31 36.26
N ALA A 172 -2.63 7.29 35.36
CA ALA A 172 -2.56 6.53 34.11
C ALA A 172 -1.84 7.31 32.99
N PHE A 173 -1.63 8.61 33.16
CA PHE A 173 -0.96 9.46 32.18
C PHE A 173 0.55 9.22 32.19
N THR A 174 1.13 9.23 30.99
CA THR A 174 2.58 9.19 30.84
C THR A 174 3.23 10.48 31.34
N ASP A 175 4.49 10.38 31.75
CA ASP A 175 5.31 11.52 32.14
C ASP A 175 5.37 12.60 31.06
N ASP A 176 5.46 12.20 29.79
CA ASP A 176 5.50 13.11 28.65
C ASP A 176 4.16 13.82 28.45
N ALA A 177 3.04 13.11 28.60
CA ALA A 177 1.71 13.71 28.57
C ALA A 177 1.53 14.76 29.69
N LEU A 178 1.94 14.44 30.92
CA LEU A 178 1.89 15.40 32.04
C LEU A 178 2.81 16.61 31.82
N ASN A 179 4.00 16.40 31.24
CA ASN A 179 4.91 17.48 30.88
C ASN A 179 4.30 18.42 29.83
N VAL A 180 3.61 17.88 28.81
CA VAL A 180 2.94 18.67 27.78
C VAL A 180 1.80 19.51 28.38
N LEU A 181 0.96 18.93 29.24
CA LEU A 181 -0.08 19.67 29.97
C LEU A 181 0.52 20.81 30.81
N GLY A 182 1.66 20.57 31.46
CA GLY A 182 2.41 21.60 32.19
C GLY A 182 3.02 22.68 31.30
N SER A 183 3.55 22.33 30.13
CA SER A 183 4.07 23.28 29.15
C SER A 183 2.98 24.18 28.56
N ALA A 184 1.77 23.64 28.37
CA ALA A 184 0.60 24.41 27.95
C ALA A 184 0.25 25.49 28.98
N TYR A 185 0.21 25.13 30.26
CA TYR A 185 0.02 26.06 31.37
C TYR A 185 1.09 27.17 31.40
N LEU A 186 2.38 26.81 31.25
CA LEU A 186 3.48 27.78 31.23
C LEU A 186 3.40 28.72 30.02
N SER A 187 2.96 28.23 28.87
CA SER A 187 2.80 29.01 27.64
C SER A 187 1.62 29.99 27.73
N ALA A 188 0.50 29.55 28.32
CA ALA A 188 -0.65 30.44 28.59
C ALA A 188 -0.27 31.55 29.57
N LYS A 189 0.49 31.22 30.61
CA LYS A 189 1.01 32.19 31.59
C LYS A 189 1.96 33.20 30.93
N SER A 190 2.88 32.77 30.07
CA SER A 190 3.84 33.67 29.41
C SER A 190 3.16 34.64 28.44
N LYS A 191 2.11 34.19 27.73
CA LYS A 191 1.28 35.02 26.83
C LYS A 191 0.18 35.83 27.55
N LYS A 192 0.11 35.77 28.89
CA LYS A 192 -0.89 36.48 29.73
C LYS A 192 -2.35 36.18 29.31
N ALA A 193 -2.62 34.93 28.96
CA ALA A 193 -3.95 34.45 28.59
C ALA A 193 -4.92 34.49 29.77
N VAL A 194 -6.22 34.64 29.48
CA VAL A 194 -7.28 34.52 30.49
C VAL A 194 -7.55 33.04 30.80
N GLU A 195 -7.59 32.21 29.76
CA GLU A 195 -7.97 30.80 29.83
C GLU A 195 -7.00 29.94 29.02
N ILE A 196 -6.81 28.68 29.44
CA ILE A 196 -6.01 27.67 28.75
C ILE A 196 -6.92 26.93 27.77
N SER A 197 -6.91 27.37 26.51
CA SER A 197 -7.64 26.72 25.41
C SER A 197 -6.95 25.45 24.90
N SER A 198 -7.68 24.68 24.09
CA SER A 198 -7.15 23.54 23.31
C SER A 198 -5.94 23.91 22.44
N ASP A 199 -5.84 25.16 21.98
CA ASP A 199 -4.78 25.58 21.07
C ASP A 199 -3.43 25.72 21.78
N TYR A 200 -3.42 26.13 23.06
CA TYR A 200 -2.22 26.11 23.90
C TYR A 200 -1.72 24.69 24.12
N LEU A 201 -2.66 23.75 24.27
CA LEU A 201 -2.33 22.33 24.39
C LEU A 201 -1.74 21.81 23.07
N PHE A 202 -2.36 22.11 21.93
CA PHE A 202 -1.85 21.71 20.61
C PHE A 202 -0.43 22.22 20.34
N ILE A 203 -0.15 23.50 20.59
CA ILE A 203 1.18 24.08 20.37
C ILE A 203 2.24 23.48 21.30
N SER A 204 1.83 23.05 22.50
CA SER A 204 2.71 22.34 23.44
C SER A 204 2.92 20.87 23.05
N LEU A 205 1.90 20.25 22.45
CA LEU A 205 1.99 18.91 21.88
C LEU A 205 3.01 18.85 20.75
N LEU A 206 3.07 19.88 19.89
CA LEU A 206 4.07 19.96 18.80
C LEU A 206 5.52 19.89 19.29
N ASP A 207 5.81 20.29 20.53
CA ASP A 207 7.17 20.21 21.10
C ASP A 207 7.55 18.78 21.53
N SER A 208 6.62 17.83 21.53
CA SER A 208 6.90 16.41 21.78
C SER A 208 7.53 15.74 20.55
N ASP A 209 8.60 14.97 20.74
CA ASP A 209 9.28 14.22 19.67
C ASP A 209 8.32 13.29 18.91
N LEU A 210 7.37 12.65 19.61
CA LEU A 210 6.39 11.74 19.01
C LEU A 210 5.40 12.48 18.11
N VAL A 211 4.83 13.59 18.58
CA VAL A 211 3.89 14.41 17.81
C VAL A 211 4.60 15.10 16.65
N SER A 212 5.80 15.64 16.90
CA SER A 212 6.65 16.20 15.84
C SER A 212 6.91 15.19 14.73
N SER A 213 7.24 13.96 15.09
CA SER A 213 7.42 12.87 14.12
C SER A 213 6.13 12.55 13.37
N ALA A 214 4.99 12.49 14.06
CA ALA A 214 3.69 12.24 13.43
C ALA A 214 3.30 13.34 12.42
N MET A 215 3.51 14.61 12.77
CA MET A 215 3.27 15.74 11.86
C MET A 215 4.20 15.71 10.65
N LEU A 216 5.48 15.36 10.83
CA LEU A 216 6.42 15.20 9.71
C LEU A 216 5.98 14.08 8.75
N ARG A 217 5.45 12.97 9.28
CA ARG A 217 4.87 11.89 8.46
C ARG A 217 3.66 12.34 7.66
N LEU A 218 2.87 13.29 8.18
CA LEU A 218 1.77 13.93 7.47
C LEU A 218 2.24 14.98 6.43
N GLY A 219 3.55 15.22 6.31
CA GLY A 219 4.10 16.21 5.38
C GLY A 219 4.13 17.64 5.94
N VAL A 220 3.90 17.82 7.25
CA VAL A 220 3.87 19.14 7.89
C VAL A 220 5.05 19.29 8.84
N SER A 221 5.85 20.33 8.64
CA SER A 221 6.94 20.68 9.56
C SER A 221 6.36 21.34 10.83
N PRO A 222 6.56 20.76 12.03
CA PRO A 222 6.05 21.32 13.28
C PRO A 222 6.56 22.73 13.56
N LYS A 223 7.81 23.01 13.19
CA LYS A 223 8.45 24.32 13.39
C LYS A 223 7.81 25.39 12.51
N LEU A 224 7.68 25.11 11.21
CA LEU A 224 7.04 26.03 10.26
C LEU A 224 5.56 26.24 10.63
N PHE A 225 4.86 25.19 11.04
CA PHE A 225 3.48 25.31 11.50
C PHE A 225 3.37 26.24 12.72
N LYS A 226 4.24 26.07 13.72
CA LYS A 226 4.26 26.92 14.92
C LYS A 226 4.60 28.37 14.56
N GLU A 227 5.56 28.61 13.68
CA GLU A 227 5.91 29.97 13.22
C GLU A 227 4.76 30.65 12.47
N GLN A 228 4.04 29.92 11.62
CA GLN A 228 2.96 30.46 10.79
C GLN A 228 1.66 30.70 11.57
N TYR A 229 1.30 29.79 12.48
CA TYR A 229 -0.03 29.78 13.08
C TYR A 229 -0.05 30.11 14.57
N SER A 230 1.09 30.19 15.27
CA SER A 230 1.08 30.45 16.72
C SER A 230 0.52 31.82 17.12
N ASP A 231 0.68 32.85 16.28
CA ASP A 231 0.14 34.18 16.53
C ASP A 231 -1.34 34.30 16.13
N LEU A 232 -1.76 33.53 15.12
CA LEU A 232 -3.16 33.40 14.72
C LEU A 232 -3.98 32.67 15.79
N LEU A 233 -3.43 31.58 16.32
CA LEU A 233 -4.09 30.70 17.30
C LEU A 233 -3.99 31.26 18.73
N LEU A 234 -2.88 31.89 19.10
CA LEU A 234 -2.63 32.38 20.46
C LEU A 234 -2.36 33.89 20.46
N PRO A 235 -3.40 34.73 20.31
CA PRO A 235 -3.24 36.17 20.41
C PRO A 235 -2.76 36.56 21.83
N PRO A 236 -1.91 37.61 21.96
CA PRO A 236 -1.40 38.04 23.26
C PRO A 236 -2.55 38.54 24.15
N GLY A 237 -2.69 37.92 25.32
CA GLY A 237 -3.70 38.28 26.29
C GLY A 237 -3.31 39.51 27.13
N LYS A 238 -4.31 40.15 27.75
CA LYS A 238 -4.13 41.29 28.66
C LYS A 238 -4.38 40.95 30.13
N SER A 239 -4.46 39.67 30.50
CA SER A 239 -4.78 39.27 31.86
C SER A 239 -3.63 39.56 32.84
N ILE A 240 -3.98 39.99 34.05
CA ILE A 240 -3.06 40.16 35.18
C ILE A 240 -3.13 38.93 36.11
N HIS A 241 -4.21 38.15 36.01
CA HIS A 241 -4.45 36.97 36.83
C HIS A 241 -3.82 35.71 36.21
N LEU A 242 -3.66 34.67 37.04
CA LEU A 242 -3.22 33.35 36.57
C LEU A 242 -4.25 32.79 35.59
N PRO A 243 -3.82 32.08 34.53
CA PRO A 243 -4.75 31.55 33.54
C PRO A 243 -5.61 30.47 34.17
N GLU A 244 -6.92 30.54 33.95
CA GLU A 244 -7.87 29.52 34.37
C GLU A 244 -7.89 28.35 33.38
N PHE A 245 -8.20 27.14 33.85
CA PHE A 245 -8.36 25.98 32.98
C PHE A 245 -9.74 26.01 32.34
N GLY A 246 -9.79 26.00 31.01
CA GLY A 246 -11.05 25.96 30.31
C GLY A 246 -11.80 24.65 30.47
N GLU A 247 -13.11 24.67 30.23
CA GLU A 247 -13.93 23.45 30.23
C GLU A 247 -13.39 22.42 29.20
N ASP A 248 -13.00 22.90 28.02
CA ASP A 248 -12.44 22.09 26.94
C ASP A 248 -11.15 21.37 27.37
N PHE A 249 -10.34 21.98 28.25
CA PHE A 249 -9.09 21.37 28.72
C PHE A 249 -9.31 20.08 29.50
N TYR A 250 -10.25 20.09 30.46
CA TYR A 250 -10.58 18.88 31.22
C TYR A 250 -11.36 17.88 30.38
N GLN A 251 -12.18 18.33 29.42
CA GLN A 251 -12.83 17.43 28.47
C GLN A 251 -11.80 16.61 27.67
N ILE A 252 -10.74 17.25 27.17
CA ILE A 252 -9.64 16.58 26.44
C ILE A 252 -8.98 15.50 27.31
N ILE A 253 -8.69 15.81 28.58
CA ILE A 253 -8.06 14.86 29.51
C ILE A 253 -8.94 13.62 29.71
N PHE A 254 -10.23 13.79 29.99
CA PHE A 254 -11.12 12.65 30.20
C PHE A 254 -11.38 11.88 28.90
N GLN A 255 -11.48 12.57 27.76
CA GLN A 255 -11.60 11.92 26.46
C GLN A 255 -10.35 11.10 26.11
N ALA A 256 -9.15 11.60 26.39
CA ALA A 256 -7.91 10.87 26.14
C ALA A 256 -7.82 9.59 26.99
N TYR A 257 -8.32 9.62 28.23
CA TYR A 257 -8.43 8.41 29.06
C TYR A 257 -9.39 7.38 28.47
N GLU A 258 -10.56 7.81 27.99
CA GLU A 258 -11.54 6.94 27.34
C GLU A 258 -11.03 6.38 25.99
N LEU A 259 -10.25 7.18 25.24
CA LEU A 259 -9.63 6.75 24.00
C LEU A 259 -8.58 5.66 24.26
N ALA A 260 -7.66 5.90 25.20
CA ALA A 260 -6.65 4.91 25.60
C ALA A 260 -7.29 3.60 26.11
N LEU A 261 -8.44 3.70 26.80
CA LEU A 261 -9.22 2.53 27.22
C LEU A 261 -9.81 1.76 26.03
N LYS A 262 -10.41 2.48 25.08
CA LYS A 262 -11.01 1.89 23.87
C LYS A 262 -9.96 1.14 23.05
N ASP A 263 -8.73 1.65 23.01
CA ASP A 263 -7.62 1.10 22.24
C ASP A 263 -6.82 0.01 23.00
N ASP A 264 -7.26 -0.34 24.22
CA ASP A 264 -6.62 -1.30 25.12
C ASP A 264 -5.15 -0.95 25.42
N GLN A 265 -4.88 0.35 25.56
CA GLN A 265 -3.57 0.87 25.93
C GLN A 265 -3.36 0.79 27.44
N LYS A 266 -2.12 0.57 27.89
CA LYS A 266 -1.79 0.51 29.33
C LYS A 266 -1.70 1.89 29.99
N TYR A 267 -1.43 2.94 29.22
CA TYR A 267 -1.18 4.31 29.68
C TYR A 267 -1.80 5.31 28.70
N VAL A 268 -2.09 6.53 29.17
CA VAL A 268 -2.50 7.64 28.30
C VAL A 268 -1.25 8.39 27.81
N GLY A 269 -1.04 8.36 26.50
CA GLY A 269 0.09 8.95 25.79
C GLY A 269 -0.16 10.38 25.31
N VAL A 270 0.87 10.92 24.66
CA VAL A 270 0.82 12.25 24.02
C VAL A 270 -0.06 12.22 22.75
N LEU A 271 -0.14 11.09 22.07
CA LEU A 271 -0.95 10.92 20.86
C LEU A 271 -2.45 10.88 21.17
N ASP A 272 -2.86 10.30 22.30
CA ASP A 272 -4.26 10.34 22.74
C ASP A 272 -4.70 11.78 23.02
N LEU A 273 -3.83 12.56 23.67
CA LEU A 273 -4.04 13.99 23.88
C LEU A 273 -4.12 14.75 22.56
N LEU A 274 -3.27 14.43 21.58
CA LEU A 274 -3.29 15.07 20.26
C LEU A 274 -4.63 14.86 19.54
N SER A 275 -5.09 13.60 19.45
CA SER A 275 -6.36 13.28 18.78
C SER A 275 -7.54 13.98 19.46
N CYS A 276 -7.59 13.98 20.79
CA CYS A 276 -8.66 14.65 21.54
C CYS A 276 -8.59 16.19 21.44
N THR A 277 -7.39 16.77 21.42
CA THR A 277 -7.21 18.23 21.26
C THR A 277 -7.70 18.69 19.90
N LEU A 278 -7.34 17.95 18.84
CA LEU A 278 -7.81 18.23 17.49
C LEU A 278 -9.30 18.04 17.34
N GLY A 279 -9.91 17.06 18.02
CA GLY A 279 -11.35 16.83 18.03
C GLY A 279 -12.19 17.95 18.68
N GLN A 280 -11.55 18.84 19.45
CA GLN A 280 -12.21 19.91 20.20
C GLN A 280 -12.08 21.30 19.56
N SER A 281 -11.00 21.55 18.79
CA SER A 281 -10.75 22.85 18.13
C SER A 281 -11.14 22.84 16.66
N GLU A 282 -12.26 23.49 16.31
CA GLU A 282 -12.71 23.65 14.91
C GLU A 282 -11.69 24.45 14.07
N GLY A 283 -11.06 25.47 14.65
CA GLY A 283 -10.05 26.28 13.94
C GLY A 283 -8.80 25.48 13.54
N LEU A 284 -8.33 24.57 14.40
CA LEU A 284 -7.21 23.68 14.06
C LEU A 284 -7.58 22.70 12.96
N GLN A 285 -8.81 22.20 12.98
CA GLN A 285 -9.35 21.29 11.98
C GLN A 285 -9.42 21.95 10.60
N GLU A 286 -9.85 23.21 10.52
CA GLU A 286 -9.87 23.98 9.26
C GLU A 286 -8.45 24.20 8.72
N ILE A 287 -7.49 24.59 9.56
CA ILE A 287 -6.09 24.78 9.14
C ILE A 287 -5.49 23.47 8.60
N LEU A 288 -5.72 22.35 9.28
CA LEU A 288 -5.24 21.05 8.80
C LEU A 288 -5.93 20.61 7.51
N TYR A 289 -7.22 20.91 7.35
CA TYR A 289 -7.95 20.64 6.13
C TYR A 289 -7.40 21.41 4.93
N ASP A 290 -7.04 22.69 5.12
CA ASP A 290 -6.39 23.52 4.08
C ASP A 290 -5.02 22.96 3.68
N LEU A 291 -4.33 22.29 4.60
CA LEU A 291 -3.09 21.53 4.34
C LEU A 291 -3.34 20.14 3.72
N LYS A 292 -4.58 19.82 3.32
CA LYS A 292 -5.01 18.52 2.75
C LYS A 292 -4.88 17.34 3.73
N ILE A 293 -4.92 17.61 5.03
CA ILE A 293 -4.94 16.60 6.09
C ILE A 293 -6.37 16.49 6.60
N ASP A 294 -7.03 15.38 6.25
CA ASP A 294 -8.33 15.05 6.80
C ASP A 294 -8.21 14.29 8.14
N ASN A 295 -9.35 14.10 8.81
CA ASN A 295 -9.42 13.40 10.08
C ASN A 295 -8.99 11.93 9.96
N ASP A 296 -9.27 11.29 8.83
CA ASP A 296 -8.99 9.87 8.63
C ASP A 296 -7.48 9.64 8.51
N LYS A 297 -6.78 10.47 7.74
CA LYS A 297 -5.30 10.49 7.65
C LYS A 297 -4.66 10.72 9.01
N LEU A 298 -5.18 11.68 9.77
CA LEU A 298 -4.65 11.95 11.11
C LEU A 298 -4.83 10.76 12.05
N ASN A 299 -6.02 10.17 12.09
CA ASN A 299 -6.30 8.99 12.90
C ASN A 299 -5.45 7.80 12.48
N ASN A 300 -5.22 7.62 11.17
CA ASN A 300 -4.37 6.55 10.65
C ASN A 300 -2.90 6.75 11.06
N VAL A 301 -2.36 7.98 10.98
CA VAL A 301 -0.99 8.25 11.48
C VAL A 301 -0.90 8.06 12.99
N VAL A 302 -1.89 8.49 13.77
CA VAL A 302 -1.91 8.24 15.22
C VAL A 302 -1.96 6.73 15.49
N ALA A 303 -2.78 5.99 14.75
CA ALA A 303 -2.86 4.53 14.84
C ALA A 303 -1.53 3.87 14.46
N TRP A 304 -0.80 4.38 13.47
CA TRP A 304 0.52 3.87 13.07
C TRP A 304 1.53 3.96 14.22
N PHE A 305 1.64 5.11 14.87
CA PHE A 305 2.56 5.26 16.00
C PHE A 305 2.12 4.41 17.19
N SER A 306 0.82 4.33 17.47
CA SER A 306 0.26 3.48 18.53
C SER A 306 0.52 1.99 18.27
N LEU A 307 0.38 1.55 17.01
CA LEU A 307 0.71 0.20 16.56
C LEU A 307 2.19 -0.10 16.79
N ARG A 308 3.08 0.85 16.51
CA ARG A 308 4.53 0.68 16.75
C ARG A 308 4.85 0.50 18.23
N GLU A 309 4.19 1.25 19.11
CA GLU A 309 4.33 1.06 20.57
C GLU A 309 3.86 -0.33 20.99
N LYS A 310 2.69 -0.76 20.48
CA LYS A 310 2.13 -2.09 20.74
C LYS A 310 3.06 -3.22 20.27
N LEU A 311 3.61 -3.12 19.05
CA LEU A 311 4.56 -4.09 18.52
C LEU A 311 5.83 -4.16 19.39
N ARG A 312 6.32 -3.02 19.89
CA ARG A 312 7.47 -2.96 20.79
C ARG A 312 7.17 -3.62 22.15
N GLU A 313 5.97 -3.46 22.67
CA GLU A 313 5.54 -4.14 23.89
C GLU A 313 5.40 -5.65 23.69
N ASN A 314 4.70 -6.08 22.63
CA ASN A 314 4.54 -7.48 22.28
C ASN A 314 5.91 -8.16 22.11
N TYR A 315 6.85 -7.52 21.43
CA TYR A 315 8.23 -8.03 21.30
C TYR A 315 8.91 -8.24 22.66
N ARG A 316 8.72 -7.33 23.63
CA ARG A 316 9.27 -7.47 24.98
C ARG A 316 8.61 -8.63 25.74
N GLU A 317 7.30 -8.81 25.58
CA GLU A 317 6.55 -9.91 26.20
C GLU A 317 6.97 -11.26 25.59
N LEU A 318 7.06 -11.34 24.27
CA LEU A 318 7.56 -12.50 23.54
C LEU A 318 8.99 -12.87 23.95
N LYS A 319 9.89 -11.87 24.09
CA LYS A 319 11.27 -12.12 24.56
C LYS A 319 11.31 -12.65 25.99
N LYS A 320 10.41 -12.18 26.88
CA LYS A 320 10.28 -12.72 28.25
C LYS A 320 9.77 -14.15 28.21
N ALA A 321 8.72 -14.44 27.43
CA ALA A 321 8.20 -15.80 27.26
C ALA A 321 9.25 -16.76 26.68
N GLY A 322 10.00 -16.31 25.67
CA GLY A 322 11.08 -17.05 25.03
C GLY A 322 12.29 -17.30 25.95
N SER A 323 12.52 -16.48 26.97
CA SER A 323 13.64 -16.67 27.92
C SER A 323 13.54 -17.97 28.73
N PHE A 324 12.31 -18.47 28.93
CA PHE A 324 12.03 -19.74 29.61
C PHE A 324 11.97 -20.94 28.65
N ARG A 325 12.33 -20.76 27.37
CA ARG A 325 12.34 -21.82 26.36
C ARG A 325 13.75 -22.41 26.18
N SER A 326 13.82 -23.73 25.97
CA SER A 326 15.07 -24.43 25.67
C SER A 326 15.80 -23.80 24.48
N LYS A 327 17.14 -23.70 24.56
CA LYS A 327 18.00 -23.20 23.47
C LYS A 327 18.24 -24.23 22.38
N HIS A 328 18.03 -25.51 22.70
CA HIS A 328 18.16 -26.61 21.75
C HIS A 328 16.73 -26.98 21.32
N GLY A 329 16.50 -27.25 20.03
CA GLY A 329 15.20 -27.67 19.47
C GLY A 329 14.69 -29.02 19.98
N ILE A 330 15.15 -29.44 21.15
CA ILE A 330 14.71 -30.60 21.90
C ILE A 330 13.63 -30.12 22.86
N ASP A 331 12.50 -30.82 22.78
CA ASP A 331 11.29 -30.68 23.58
C ASP A 331 11.57 -30.35 25.07
N ARG A 332 10.66 -29.60 25.71
CA ARG A 332 10.72 -29.30 27.15
C ARG A 332 10.79 -30.58 28.00
N ALA A 333 10.23 -31.68 27.50
CA ALA A 333 10.16 -32.96 28.18
C ALA A 333 11.26 -33.96 27.78
N MET A 334 12.14 -33.64 26.80
CA MET A 334 13.11 -34.61 26.22
C MET A 334 12.47 -35.93 25.73
N THR A 335 11.17 -35.93 25.45
CA THR A 335 10.37 -37.11 25.07
C THR A 335 10.37 -37.39 23.58
N ALA A 336 10.82 -36.44 22.76
CA ALA A 336 10.71 -36.51 21.31
C ALA A 336 11.95 -37.12 20.65
N VAL A 337 11.72 -37.88 19.57
CA VAL A 337 12.75 -38.48 18.73
C VAL A 337 13.47 -37.38 17.94
N ALA A 338 14.80 -37.49 17.82
CA ALA A 338 15.59 -36.54 17.04
C ALA A 338 15.22 -36.62 15.55
N THR A 339 15.18 -35.46 14.87
CA THR A 339 14.80 -35.34 13.46
C THR A 339 15.95 -34.86 12.55
N PRO A 340 17.12 -35.54 12.49
CA PRO A 340 18.27 -35.09 11.70
C PRO A 340 18.00 -34.91 10.21
N PHE A 341 17.14 -35.72 9.57
CA PHE A 341 16.94 -35.64 8.13
C PHE A 341 16.07 -34.43 7.76
N LEU A 342 14.95 -34.23 8.46
CA LEU A 342 14.10 -33.04 8.37
C LEU A 342 14.94 -31.77 8.54
N ASN A 343 15.74 -31.68 9.61
CA ASN A 343 16.52 -30.49 9.94
C ASN A 343 17.51 -30.08 8.82
N LYS A 344 17.90 -30.99 7.93
CA LYS A 344 18.77 -30.69 6.78
C LYS A 344 18.03 -29.96 5.65
N PHE A 345 16.72 -30.16 5.53
CA PHE A 345 15.87 -29.65 4.45
C PHE A 345 14.79 -28.68 4.94
N SER A 346 14.92 -28.18 6.18
CA SER A 346 13.88 -27.40 6.81
C SER A 346 14.41 -26.24 7.66
N GLU A 347 13.57 -25.24 7.89
CA GLU A 347 13.78 -24.14 8.82
C GLU A 347 12.83 -24.23 10.01
N ASP A 348 13.33 -24.03 11.23
CA ASP A 348 12.52 -24.09 12.45
C ASP A 348 11.94 -22.70 12.79
N LEU A 349 10.67 -22.49 12.42
CA LEU A 349 9.97 -21.22 12.62
C LEU A 349 9.77 -20.91 14.11
N THR A 350 9.56 -21.93 14.95
CA THR A 350 9.48 -21.73 16.40
C THR A 350 10.79 -21.18 16.98
N MET A 351 11.94 -21.64 16.48
CA MET A 351 13.24 -21.09 16.88
C MET A 351 13.44 -19.67 16.35
N MET A 352 13.07 -19.39 15.10
CA MET A 352 13.11 -18.03 14.56
C MET A 352 12.24 -17.07 15.37
N ALA A 353 11.02 -17.50 15.75
CA ALA A 353 10.10 -16.73 16.59
C ALA A 353 10.75 -16.36 17.92
N LYS A 354 11.38 -17.34 18.59
CA LYS A 354 12.07 -17.14 19.87
C LYS A 354 13.17 -16.06 19.80
N TYR A 355 13.90 -16.01 18.69
CA TYR A 355 14.96 -15.02 18.47
C TYR A 355 14.45 -13.71 17.85
N GLY A 356 13.14 -13.59 17.61
CA GLY A 356 12.55 -12.39 17.01
C GLY A 356 12.85 -12.23 15.53
N GLY A 357 13.15 -13.32 14.82
CA GLY A 357 13.48 -13.33 13.39
C GLY A 357 12.27 -13.49 12.46
N LEU A 358 11.05 -13.53 13.00
CA LEU A 358 9.82 -13.63 12.21
C LEU A 358 9.10 -12.29 12.11
N ASP A 359 8.40 -12.08 11.00
CA ASP A 359 7.51 -10.94 10.83
C ASP A 359 6.31 -11.04 11.77
N THR A 360 5.80 -9.88 12.18
CA THR A 360 4.57 -9.82 13.00
C THR A 360 3.33 -9.88 12.12
N CYS A 361 2.36 -10.68 12.55
CA CYS A 361 1.09 -10.82 11.85
C CYS A 361 0.11 -9.74 12.31
N ILE A 362 -0.40 -8.95 11.36
CA ILE A 362 -1.28 -7.81 11.62
C ILE A 362 -2.60 -8.03 10.88
N ASP A 363 -3.70 -7.72 11.55
CA ASP A 363 -5.06 -7.77 10.99
C ASP A 363 -5.53 -9.13 10.41
N ARG A 364 -4.96 -10.25 10.88
CA ARG A 364 -5.36 -11.62 10.50
C ARG A 364 -5.84 -12.49 11.67
N LYS A 365 -6.43 -11.87 12.70
CA LYS A 365 -6.89 -12.60 13.90
C LYS A 365 -8.01 -13.58 13.61
N LYS A 366 -8.93 -13.24 12.70
CA LYS A 366 -10.09 -14.09 12.36
C LYS A 366 -9.63 -15.39 11.70
N GLU A 367 -8.68 -15.29 10.78
CA GLU A 367 -8.10 -16.42 10.07
C GLU A 367 -7.28 -17.31 11.02
N MET A 368 -6.51 -16.72 11.95
CA MET A 368 -5.83 -17.49 13.00
C MET A 368 -6.81 -18.22 13.93
N GLU A 369 -7.90 -17.58 14.34
CA GLU A 369 -8.95 -18.20 15.16
C GLU A 369 -9.65 -19.35 14.42
N GLU A 370 -9.90 -19.18 13.11
CA GLU A 370 -10.45 -20.24 12.27
C GLU A 370 -9.50 -21.44 12.20
N MET A 371 -8.20 -21.20 11.99
CA MET A 371 -7.18 -22.26 12.04
C MET A 371 -7.19 -22.99 13.39
N PHE A 372 -7.27 -22.25 14.51
CA PHE A 372 -7.34 -22.87 15.84
C PHE A 372 -8.59 -23.73 16.03
N ARG A 373 -9.75 -23.31 15.52
CA ARG A 373 -10.98 -24.13 15.55
C ARG A 373 -10.82 -25.42 14.76
N VAL A 374 -10.16 -25.38 13.61
CA VAL A 374 -9.87 -26.58 12.81
C VAL A 374 -8.92 -27.52 13.56
N VAL A 375 -7.87 -26.98 14.18
CA VAL A 375 -6.94 -27.76 15.00
C VAL A 375 -7.62 -28.43 16.20
N ASP A 376 -8.54 -27.74 16.87
CA ASP A 376 -9.29 -28.30 18.00
C ASP A 376 -10.29 -29.38 17.58
N SER A 377 -10.98 -29.16 16.46
CA SER A 377 -12.09 -30.03 16.02
C SER A 377 -11.64 -31.32 15.33
N GLY A 378 -10.42 -31.39 14.77
CA GLY A 378 -10.05 -32.51 13.88
C GLY A 378 -8.57 -32.92 13.89
N ARG A 379 -8.26 -34.01 13.17
CA ARG A 379 -6.88 -34.40 12.82
C ARG A 379 -6.45 -33.87 11.45
N SER A 380 -7.33 -33.11 10.80
CA SER A 380 -7.12 -32.61 9.45
C SER A 380 -5.97 -31.62 9.43
N SER A 381 -5.18 -31.69 8.37
CA SER A 381 -4.18 -30.66 8.08
C SER A 381 -4.89 -29.42 7.52
N ILE A 382 -4.24 -28.26 7.56
CA ILE A 382 -4.86 -26.99 7.10
C ILE A 382 -4.20 -26.53 5.81
N LEU A 383 -5.01 -26.15 4.83
CA LEU A 383 -4.57 -25.53 3.59
C LEU A 383 -5.08 -24.09 3.49
N LEU A 384 -4.17 -23.13 3.52
CA LEU A 384 -4.44 -21.71 3.32
C LEU A 384 -4.48 -21.41 1.81
N VAL A 385 -5.66 -21.07 1.30
CA VAL A 385 -5.87 -20.79 -0.13
C VAL A 385 -6.08 -19.29 -0.34
N GLY A 386 -5.28 -18.68 -1.21
CA GLY A 386 -5.44 -17.27 -1.57
C GLY A 386 -4.38 -16.81 -2.57
N GLU A 387 -4.57 -15.64 -3.18
CA GLU A 387 -3.66 -15.11 -4.20
C GLU A 387 -2.25 -14.78 -3.65
N TYR A 388 -1.28 -14.57 -4.55
CA TYR A 388 0.06 -14.15 -4.16
C TYR A 388 0.01 -12.73 -3.55
N GLY A 389 0.74 -12.54 -2.44
CA GLY A 389 0.85 -11.24 -1.78
C GLY A 389 -0.10 -11.00 -0.59
N VAL A 390 -1.12 -11.86 -0.37
CA VAL A 390 -2.11 -11.66 0.71
C VAL A 390 -1.59 -11.92 2.14
N GLY A 391 -0.37 -12.44 2.28
CA GLY A 391 0.29 -12.67 3.58
C GLY A 391 0.07 -14.06 4.21
N LYS A 392 -0.16 -15.12 3.41
CA LYS A 392 -0.40 -16.50 3.90
C LYS A 392 0.70 -17.00 4.84
N ARG A 393 1.98 -16.79 4.50
CA ARG A 393 3.13 -17.13 5.34
C ARG A 393 3.14 -16.36 6.66
N THR A 394 2.83 -15.07 6.62
CA THR A 394 2.80 -14.21 7.81
C THR A 394 1.75 -14.66 8.84
N ILE A 395 0.66 -15.31 8.41
CA ILE A 395 -0.32 -15.93 9.34
C ILE A 395 0.34 -17.09 10.11
N VAL A 396 1.07 -17.96 9.42
CA VAL A 396 1.78 -19.10 10.02
C VAL A 396 2.90 -18.63 10.95
N GLU A 397 3.62 -17.58 10.57
CA GLU A 397 4.63 -16.93 11.43
C GLU A 397 4.01 -16.33 12.70
N GLY A 398 2.81 -15.73 12.58
CA GLY A 398 2.02 -15.27 13.72
C GLY A 398 1.65 -16.40 14.68
N ILE A 399 1.25 -17.56 14.14
CA ILE A 399 0.99 -18.76 14.96
C ILE A 399 2.27 -19.22 15.67
N ALA A 400 3.43 -19.20 15.00
CA ALA A 400 4.71 -19.54 15.63
C ALA A 400 5.04 -18.63 16.83
N GLN A 401 4.75 -17.33 16.71
CA GLN A 401 4.90 -16.37 17.82
C GLN A 401 3.95 -16.71 18.98
N LEU A 402 2.68 -17.00 18.69
CA LEU A 402 1.70 -17.42 19.69
C LEU A 402 2.07 -18.75 20.38
N MET A 403 2.68 -19.70 19.66
CA MET A 403 3.21 -20.94 20.23
C MET A 403 4.28 -20.65 21.29
N ILE A 404 5.16 -19.68 21.05
CA ILE A 404 6.18 -19.27 22.03
C ILE A 404 5.53 -18.66 23.27
N GLU A 405 4.51 -17.84 23.09
CA GLU A 405 3.73 -17.20 24.16
C GLU A 405 2.84 -18.17 24.96
N ASN A 406 2.66 -19.42 24.49
CA ASN A 406 1.69 -20.39 25.01
C ASN A 406 0.23 -19.95 24.85
N ASN A 407 -0.05 -19.14 23.82
CA ASN A 407 -1.39 -18.67 23.50
C ASN A 407 -1.95 -19.40 22.27
N VAL A 408 -1.96 -20.74 22.34
CA VAL A 408 -2.40 -21.63 21.27
C VAL A 408 -3.16 -22.82 21.88
N PRO A 409 -3.97 -23.54 21.09
CA PRO A 409 -4.65 -24.74 21.57
C PRO A 409 -3.67 -25.84 22.02
N ASP A 410 -4.14 -26.74 22.89
CA ASP A 410 -3.32 -27.81 23.50
C ASP A 410 -2.61 -28.69 22.45
N ARG A 411 -3.20 -28.85 21.28
CA ARG A 411 -2.60 -29.58 20.16
C ARG A 411 -1.40 -28.90 19.52
N LEU A 412 -1.23 -27.59 19.64
CA LEU A 412 -0.04 -26.86 19.19
C LEU A 412 0.93 -26.59 20.35
N PHE A 413 0.46 -26.77 21.58
CA PHE A 413 1.24 -26.52 22.77
C PHE A 413 2.51 -27.39 22.80
N ASP A 414 3.64 -26.76 23.10
CA ASP A 414 4.97 -27.39 23.16
C ASP A 414 5.41 -28.19 21.90
N LYS A 415 4.78 -27.95 20.74
CA LYS A 415 5.25 -28.47 19.44
C LYS A 415 6.26 -27.55 18.77
N ARG A 416 7.01 -28.09 17.81
CA ARG A 416 7.89 -27.37 16.88
C ARG A 416 7.16 -27.08 15.59
N LEU A 417 7.22 -25.85 15.09
CA LEU A 417 6.71 -25.52 13.75
C LEU A 417 7.88 -25.44 12.77
N VAL A 418 7.89 -26.34 11.78
CA VAL A 418 9.05 -26.56 10.92
C VAL A 418 8.65 -26.43 9.45
N GLN A 419 9.27 -25.48 8.74
CA GLN A 419 9.05 -25.22 7.33
C GLN A 419 9.95 -26.07 6.45
N ILE A 420 9.39 -26.80 5.48
CA ILE A 420 10.17 -27.48 4.44
C ILE A 420 10.63 -26.48 3.39
N SER A 421 11.91 -26.56 3.01
CA SER A 421 12.46 -25.83 1.87
C SER A 421 12.35 -26.65 0.58
N ILE A 422 11.47 -26.24 -0.33
CA ILE A 422 11.29 -26.89 -1.65
C ILE A 422 12.60 -26.83 -2.46
N THR A 423 13.33 -25.72 -2.38
CA THR A 423 14.60 -25.54 -3.10
C THR A 423 15.66 -26.53 -2.60
N SER A 424 15.75 -26.75 -1.28
CA SER A 424 16.68 -27.72 -0.71
C SER A 424 16.28 -29.16 -1.00
N LEU A 425 14.98 -29.46 -1.07
CA LEU A 425 14.47 -30.79 -1.41
C LEU A 425 14.76 -31.20 -2.85
N THR A 426 14.64 -30.26 -3.78
CA THR A 426 14.82 -30.48 -5.22
C THR A 426 16.28 -30.38 -5.66
N ALA A 427 17.13 -29.70 -4.87
CA ALA A 427 18.54 -29.54 -5.18
C ALA A 427 19.27 -30.89 -5.34
N GLY A 428 19.90 -31.05 -6.51
CA GLY A 428 20.80 -32.15 -6.83
C GLY A 428 20.15 -33.53 -6.87
N THR A 429 18.86 -33.63 -7.18
CA THR A 429 18.15 -34.92 -7.21
C THR A 429 17.12 -35.02 -8.34
N THR A 430 16.71 -36.24 -8.65
CA THR A 430 15.62 -36.52 -9.59
C THR A 430 14.26 -36.41 -8.89
N PRO A 431 13.15 -36.25 -9.63
CA PRO A 431 11.81 -36.23 -9.05
C PRO A 431 11.48 -37.44 -8.15
N SER A 432 11.94 -38.63 -8.51
CA SER A 432 11.80 -39.83 -7.67
C SER A 432 12.60 -39.72 -6.36
N GLY A 433 13.77 -39.09 -6.39
CA GLY A 433 14.55 -38.79 -5.19
C GLY A 433 13.89 -37.75 -4.29
N VAL A 434 13.11 -36.81 -4.84
CA VAL A 434 12.29 -35.88 -4.05
C VAL A 434 11.20 -36.65 -3.29
N LYS A 435 10.51 -37.58 -3.95
CA LYS A 435 9.51 -38.45 -3.32
C LYS A 435 10.10 -39.26 -2.16
N GLU A 436 11.27 -39.87 -2.37
CA GLU A 436 11.98 -40.61 -1.31
C GLU A 436 12.35 -39.71 -0.13
N ARG A 437 12.90 -38.52 -0.40
CA ARG A 437 13.21 -37.53 0.65
C ARG A 437 11.97 -37.15 1.45
N ILE A 438 10.86 -36.87 0.78
CA ILE A 438 9.58 -36.55 1.44
C ILE A 438 9.13 -37.72 2.31
N SER A 439 9.14 -38.95 1.81
CA SER A 439 8.75 -40.12 2.60
C SER A 439 9.63 -40.32 3.84
N ILE A 440 10.93 -40.10 3.75
CA ILE A 440 11.83 -40.16 4.93
C ILE A 440 11.47 -39.07 5.94
N ILE A 441 11.25 -37.83 5.48
CA ILE A 441 10.85 -36.71 6.35
C ILE A 441 9.53 -37.00 7.06
N MET A 442 8.51 -37.47 6.32
CA MET A 442 7.19 -37.75 6.88
C MET A 442 7.25 -38.84 7.95
N ASN A 443 8.02 -39.91 7.71
CA ASN A 443 8.25 -40.94 8.71
C ASN A 443 8.92 -40.36 9.96
N GLU A 444 9.94 -39.52 9.82
CA GLU A 444 10.65 -38.91 10.95
C GLU A 444 9.73 -38.00 11.78
N VAL A 445 8.90 -37.20 11.11
CA VAL A 445 7.88 -36.33 11.73
C VAL A 445 6.83 -37.16 12.49
N GLU A 446 6.37 -38.26 11.89
CA GLU A 446 5.40 -39.18 12.48
C GLU A 446 5.92 -39.85 13.76
N HIS A 447 7.19 -40.26 13.78
CA HIS A 447 7.83 -40.84 14.96
C HIS A 447 8.14 -39.80 16.04
N ALA A 448 8.47 -38.57 15.65
CA ALA A 448 8.74 -37.49 16.60
C ALA A 448 7.47 -37.03 17.34
N GLY A 449 6.33 -36.95 16.66
CA GLY A 449 5.00 -36.65 17.25
C GLY A 449 4.82 -35.22 17.79
N ASN A 450 5.89 -34.45 17.91
CA ASN A 450 5.90 -33.08 18.42
C ASN A 450 6.22 -32.03 17.34
N VAL A 451 6.11 -32.39 16.07
CA VAL A 451 6.36 -31.50 14.93
C VAL A 451 5.04 -31.16 14.23
N VAL A 452 4.86 -29.87 13.95
CA VAL A 452 3.89 -29.32 13.00
C VAL A 452 4.66 -28.94 11.75
N LEU A 453 4.29 -29.54 10.63
CA LEU A 453 4.98 -29.31 9.37
C LEU A 453 4.37 -28.11 8.64
N PHE A 454 5.20 -27.28 8.01
CA PHE A 454 4.76 -26.20 7.14
C PHE A 454 5.29 -26.39 5.72
N ILE A 455 4.38 -26.44 4.74
CA ILE A 455 4.70 -26.54 3.31
C ILE A 455 4.22 -25.27 2.61
N GLU A 456 5.14 -24.37 2.30
CA GLU A 456 4.83 -23.15 1.56
C GLU A 456 4.65 -23.46 0.06
N ASN A 457 3.61 -22.90 -0.55
CA ASN A 457 3.24 -23.04 -1.96
C ASN A 457 3.22 -24.50 -2.42
N LEU A 458 2.33 -25.30 -1.83
CA LEU A 458 2.15 -26.71 -2.14
C LEU A 458 1.91 -26.94 -3.64
N ASP A 459 1.22 -26.03 -4.33
CA ASP A 459 1.02 -26.09 -5.78
C ASP A 459 2.32 -25.99 -6.59
N GLU A 460 3.35 -25.29 -6.12
CA GLU A 460 4.65 -25.24 -6.80
C GLU A 460 5.32 -26.63 -6.78
N LEU A 461 5.29 -27.30 -5.63
CA LEU A 461 5.78 -28.67 -5.47
C LEU A 461 5.03 -29.68 -6.35
N LEU A 462 3.72 -29.47 -6.55
CA LEU A 462 2.89 -30.31 -7.42
C LEU A 462 3.07 -29.99 -8.91
N SER A 463 3.45 -28.75 -9.24
CA SER A 463 3.65 -28.28 -10.61
C SER A 463 5.02 -28.62 -11.20
N SER A 464 6.02 -28.95 -10.37
CA SER A 464 7.44 -29.06 -10.76
C SER A 464 7.82 -30.32 -11.54
N GLY A 465 6.94 -30.85 -12.40
CA GLY A 465 7.25 -32.03 -13.23
C GLY A 465 6.29 -32.24 -14.40
N ASP A 466 6.75 -33.00 -15.41
CA ASP A 466 5.90 -33.48 -16.50
C ASP A 466 4.67 -34.21 -15.94
N SER A 467 3.55 -34.11 -16.67
CA SER A 467 2.15 -34.40 -16.32
C SER A 467 1.77 -35.56 -15.35
N GLY A 468 2.66 -36.47 -14.97
CA GLY A 468 2.43 -37.54 -13.99
C GLY A 468 3.14 -37.40 -12.62
N LEU A 469 4.20 -36.59 -12.50
CA LEU A 469 5.07 -36.59 -11.30
C LEU A 469 4.44 -35.89 -10.08
N GLY A 470 3.69 -34.81 -10.30
CA GLY A 470 2.97 -34.12 -9.23
C GLY A 470 1.94 -35.02 -8.54
N ILE A 471 1.32 -35.94 -9.30
CA ILE A 471 0.34 -36.88 -8.79
C ILE A 471 0.99 -37.89 -7.84
N GLU A 472 2.20 -38.36 -8.15
CA GLU A 472 2.93 -39.28 -7.26
C GLU A 472 3.32 -38.65 -5.92
N VAL A 473 3.77 -37.40 -5.95
CA VAL A 473 4.10 -36.64 -4.73
C VAL A 473 2.83 -36.37 -3.92
N ALA A 474 1.72 -35.98 -4.58
CA ALA A 474 0.43 -35.78 -3.95
C ALA A 474 -0.08 -37.06 -3.25
N ASN A 475 0.04 -38.21 -3.91
CA ASN A 475 -0.38 -39.49 -3.33
C ASN A 475 0.47 -39.89 -2.12
N SER A 476 1.80 -39.73 -2.20
CA SER A 476 2.70 -39.99 -1.07
C SER A 476 2.38 -39.10 0.13
N LEU A 477 2.15 -37.80 -0.10
CA LEU A 477 1.73 -36.86 0.94
C LEU A 477 0.37 -37.26 1.54
N SER A 478 -0.61 -37.58 0.70
CA SER A 478 -1.95 -37.98 1.14
C SER A 478 -1.92 -39.24 2.02
N GLU A 479 -1.06 -40.19 1.71
CA GLU A 479 -0.90 -41.44 2.48
C GLU A 479 -0.41 -41.15 3.91
N HIS A 480 0.64 -40.34 4.06
CA HIS A 480 1.21 -40.02 5.38
C HIS A 480 0.30 -39.08 6.18
N LEU A 481 -0.26 -38.06 5.53
CA LEU A 481 -1.14 -37.08 6.17
C LEU A 481 -2.49 -37.69 6.58
N GLY A 482 -3.01 -38.65 5.80
CA GLY A 482 -4.28 -39.33 6.09
C GLY A 482 -4.25 -40.12 7.41
N SER A 483 -3.07 -40.46 7.93
CA SER A 483 -2.90 -41.09 9.25
C SER A 483 -3.35 -40.19 10.40
N GLY A 484 -3.34 -38.87 10.22
CA GLY A 484 -3.66 -37.87 11.24
C GLY A 484 -2.74 -37.90 12.47
N ARG A 485 -1.51 -38.44 12.33
CA ARG A 485 -0.54 -38.57 13.43
C ARG A 485 0.23 -37.28 13.72
N PHE A 486 0.36 -36.41 12.73
CA PHE A 486 0.95 -35.09 12.86
C PHE A 486 0.12 -34.06 12.07
N LEU A 487 0.28 -32.78 12.42
CA LEU A 487 -0.44 -31.67 11.81
C LEU A 487 0.44 -31.02 10.75
N THR A 488 -0.16 -30.69 9.59
CA THR A 488 0.52 -29.91 8.55
C THR A 488 -0.26 -28.64 8.24
N PHE A 489 0.46 -27.53 8.10
CA PHE A 489 -0.01 -26.31 7.49
C PHE A 489 0.56 -26.22 6.07
N ALA A 490 -0.28 -25.92 5.09
CA ALA A 490 0.14 -25.72 3.71
C ALA A 490 -0.44 -24.42 3.16
N THR A 491 0.22 -23.81 2.18
CA THR A 491 -0.35 -22.68 1.43
C THR A 491 -0.52 -23.06 -0.04
N SER A 492 -1.53 -22.50 -0.71
CA SER A 492 -1.65 -22.60 -2.16
C SER A 492 -2.33 -21.38 -2.78
N THR A 493 -2.10 -21.13 -4.07
CA THR A 493 -2.84 -20.13 -4.83
C THR A 493 -4.26 -20.61 -5.15
N SER A 494 -5.22 -19.71 -5.41
CA SER A 494 -6.57 -20.13 -5.79
C SER A 494 -6.57 -20.90 -7.11
N GLY A 495 -5.73 -20.48 -8.06
CA GLY A 495 -5.53 -21.18 -9.34
C GLY A 495 -4.86 -22.55 -9.16
N GLY A 496 -3.80 -22.64 -8.35
CA GLY A 496 -3.09 -23.88 -8.03
C GLY A 496 -3.97 -24.87 -7.29
N PHE A 497 -4.77 -24.41 -6.33
CA PHE A 497 -5.74 -25.23 -5.62
C PHE A 497 -6.75 -25.88 -6.56
N LYS A 498 -7.40 -25.08 -7.42
CA LYS A 498 -8.36 -25.60 -8.40
C LYS A 498 -7.71 -26.62 -9.33
N LYS A 499 -6.50 -26.35 -9.82
CA LYS A 499 -5.84 -27.18 -10.83
C LYS A 499 -5.23 -28.48 -10.28
N PHE A 500 -4.55 -28.43 -9.13
CA PHE A 500 -3.71 -29.53 -8.66
C PHE A 500 -4.23 -30.21 -7.38
N ILE A 501 -5.03 -29.52 -6.57
CA ILE A 501 -5.42 -30.01 -5.24
C ILE A 501 -6.89 -30.48 -5.22
N SER A 502 -7.80 -29.73 -5.83
CA SER A 502 -9.25 -30.00 -5.75
C SER A 502 -9.66 -31.37 -6.29
N GLY A 503 -8.95 -31.86 -7.33
CA GLY A 503 -9.20 -33.16 -7.95
C GLY A 503 -8.30 -34.29 -7.45
N SER A 504 -7.41 -34.04 -6.47
CA SER A 504 -6.50 -35.06 -5.92
C SER A 504 -6.94 -35.54 -4.54
N ASN A 505 -6.35 -36.66 -4.08
CA ASN A 505 -6.61 -37.23 -2.76
C ASN A 505 -6.26 -36.29 -1.60
N LEU A 506 -5.43 -35.27 -1.85
CA LEU A 506 -5.06 -34.25 -0.86
C LEU A 506 -6.26 -33.43 -0.38
N SER A 507 -7.27 -33.21 -1.23
CA SER A 507 -8.49 -32.49 -0.85
C SER A 507 -9.23 -33.14 0.32
N SER A 508 -9.10 -34.45 0.51
CA SER A 508 -9.74 -35.19 1.60
C SER A 508 -9.01 -35.08 2.94
N VAL A 509 -7.74 -34.65 2.93
CA VAL A 509 -6.87 -34.61 4.11
C VAL A 509 -6.67 -33.19 4.65
N PHE A 510 -6.89 -32.20 3.79
CA PHE A 510 -6.80 -30.78 4.13
C PHE A 510 -8.17 -30.15 4.33
N GLU A 511 -8.32 -29.43 5.43
CA GLU A 511 -9.38 -28.43 5.60
C GLU A 511 -8.92 -27.11 4.98
N THR A 512 -9.73 -26.50 4.12
CA THR A 512 -9.36 -25.27 3.41
C THR A 512 -9.79 -24.03 4.17
N VAL A 513 -8.86 -23.10 4.40
CA VAL A 513 -9.13 -21.76 4.95
C VAL A 513 -8.84 -20.73 3.87
N GLU A 514 -9.87 -19.98 3.45
CA GLU A 514 -9.76 -18.99 2.38
C GLU A 514 -9.19 -17.67 2.91
N ILE A 515 -8.08 -17.21 2.33
CA ILE A 515 -7.42 -15.96 2.69
C ILE A 515 -7.73 -14.90 1.65
N LYS A 516 -8.59 -13.96 2.05
CA LYS A 516 -9.00 -12.84 1.20
C LYS A 516 -7.98 -11.71 1.21
N GLU A 517 -7.94 -10.97 0.11
CA GLU A 517 -7.19 -9.72 0.01
C GLU A 517 -7.67 -8.70 1.07
N LEU A 518 -6.74 -7.92 1.61
CA LEU A 518 -7.04 -6.92 2.63
C LEU A 518 -7.83 -5.74 2.05
N ASP A 519 -8.65 -5.12 2.90
CA ASP A 519 -9.18 -3.79 2.60
C ASP A 519 -8.05 -2.74 2.60
N ASN A 520 -8.28 -1.59 1.96
CA ASN A 520 -7.29 -0.53 1.83
C ASN A 520 -6.74 -0.09 3.20
N ASN A 521 -7.61 0.14 4.18
CA ASN A 521 -7.17 0.57 5.52
C ASN A 521 -6.35 -0.51 6.24
N GLN A 522 -6.75 -1.78 6.13
CA GLN A 522 -5.99 -2.89 6.71
C GLN A 522 -4.63 -3.08 6.01
N ALA A 523 -4.60 -2.93 4.68
CA ALA A 523 -3.38 -3.00 3.90
C ALA A 523 -2.42 -1.85 4.26
N ILE A 524 -2.92 -0.63 4.46
CA ILE A 524 -2.14 0.52 4.94
C ILE A 524 -1.48 0.17 6.28
N GLN A 525 -2.24 -0.33 7.26
CA GLN A 525 -1.67 -0.71 8.57
C GLN A 525 -0.59 -1.80 8.46
N VAL A 526 -0.76 -2.76 7.55
CA VAL A 526 0.28 -3.76 7.29
C VAL A 526 1.52 -3.12 6.67
N VAL A 527 1.36 -2.23 5.68
CA VAL A 527 2.49 -1.53 5.05
C VAL A 527 3.23 -0.67 6.08
N GLU A 528 2.50 0.11 6.87
CA GLU A 528 3.00 0.93 7.99
C GLU A 528 3.85 0.15 8.98
N SER A 529 3.47 -1.10 9.28
CA SER A 529 4.23 -1.94 10.19
C SER A 529 5.56 -2.43 9.62
N LYS A 530 5.63 -2.62 8.30
CA LYS A 530 6.79 -3.21 7.60
C LYS A 530 7.70 -2.16 7.00
N ILE A 531 7.20 -0.95 6.74
CA ILE A 531 7.93 0.11 6.04
C ILE A 531 9.23 0.50 6.76
N GLY A 532 9.28 0.40 8.09
CA GLY A 532 10.49 0.71 8.86
C GLY A 532 11.72 -0.11 8.45
N GLY A 533 11.52 -1.36 7.95
CA GLY A 533 12.61 -2.17 7.40
C GLY A 533 13.15 -1.61 6.08
N VAL A 534 12.25 -1.12 5.22
CA VAL A 534 12.59 -0.46 3.95
C VAL A 534 13.31 0.86 4.21
N GLU A 535 12.81 1.65 5.16
CA GLU A 535 13.42 2.91 5.59
C GLU A 535 14.86 2.74 6.06
N ASN A 536 15.08 1.77 6.94
CA ASN A 536 16.40 1.50 7.47
C ASN A 536 17.35 0.97 6.40
N LYS A 537 16.86 0.11 5.48
CA LYS A 537 17.68 -0.44 4.39
C LYS A 537 18.12 0.64 3.40
N ASN A 538 17.21 1.55 3.06
CA ASN A 538 17.43 2.57 2.03
C ASN A 538 17.80 3.94 2.60
N GLN A 539 17.88 4.11 3.93
CA GLN A 539 18.16 5.39 4.60
C GLN A 539 17.20 6.52 4.16
N VAL A 540 15.91 6.19 4.05
CA VAL A 540 14.83 7.12 3.66
C VAL A 540 13.71 7.09 4.70
N PHE A 541 12.80 8.05 4.63
CA PHE A 541 11.58 8.15 5.43
C PHE A 541 10.36 8.27 4.52
N PHE A 542 9.31 7.50 4.79
CA PHE A 542 8.05 7.59 4.02
C PHE A 542 7.08 8.59 4.64
N SER A 543 6.47 9.45 3.83
CA SER A 543 5.27 10.14 4.26
C SER A 543 4.09 9.15 4.36
N TYR A 544 3.09 9.47 5.18
CA TYR A 544 1.85 8.71 5.23
C TYR A 544 1.15 8.70 3.86
N LEU A 545 1.16 9.85 3.17
CA LEU A 545 0.57 9.97 1.82
C LEU A 545 1.24 9.02 0.83
N ALA A 546 2.56 8.81 0.92
CA ALA A 546 3.25 7.83 0.09
C ALA A 546 2.77 6.40 0.37
N ILE A 547 2.57 6.04 1.64
CA ILE A 547 2.07 4.71 2.02
C ILE A 547 0.63 4.51 1.56
N GLU A 548 -0.26 5.45 1.86
CA GLU A 548 -1.65 5.45 1.40
C GLU A 548 -1.69 5.30 -0.13
N GLN A 549 -0.89 6.09 -0.83
CA GLN A 549 -0.89 6.07 -2.29
C GLN A 549 -0.27 4.80 -2.87
N SER A 550 0.69 4.17 -2.17
CA SER A 550 1.22 2.87 -2.57
C SER A 550 0.12 1.80 -2.59
N VAL A 551 -0.79 1.82 -1.60
CA VAL A 551 -1.90 0.87 -1.51
C VAL A 551 -2.96 1.15 -2.56
N VAL A 552 -3.37 2.42 -2.69
CA VAL A 552 -4.41 2.84 -3.65
C VAL A 552 -3.98 2.54 -5.09
N LEU A 553 -2.75 2.92 -5.46
CA LEU A 553 -2.26 2.69 -6.81
C LEU A 553 -1.93 1.22 -7.07
N ALA A 554 -1.40 0.48 -6.08
CA ALA A 554 -1.18 -0.95 -6.20
C ALA A 554 -2.50 -1.67 -6.54
N ARG A 555 -3.54 -1.44 -5.75
CA ARG A 555 -4.85 -2.07 -5.98
C ARG A 555 -5.45 -1.77 -7.34
N LYS A 556 -5.24 -0.55 -7.83
CA LYS A 556 -5.84 -0.07 -9.08
C LYS A 556 -5.07 -0.50 -10.32
N PHE A 557 -3.75 -0.62 -10.25
CA PHE A 557 -2.90 -0.75 -11.43
C PHE A 557 -1.97 -1.97 -11.45
N ILE A 558 -1.79 -2.64 -10.30
CA ILE A 558 -0.91 -3.80 -10.16
C ILE A 558 -1.78 -5.04 -9.93
N ASN A 559 -2.03 -5.79 -11.01
CA ASN A 559 -2.95 -6.95 -11.01
C ASN A 559 -2.25 -8.31 -10.85
N ASP A 560 -0.91 -8.34 -10.92
CA ASP A 560 -0.10 -9.55 -10.79
C ASP A 560 0.05 -10.01 -9.33
N LYS A 561 -0.11 -9.09 -8.36
CA LYS A 561 -0.01 -9.37 -6.93
C LYS A 561 -1.11 -8.65 -6.15
N SER A 562 -1.67 -9.33 -5.16
CA SER A 562 -2.69 -8.77 -4.27
C SER A 562 -2.08 -7.96 -3.13
N LEU A 563 -2.89 -7.08 -2.55
CA LEU A 563 -2.57 -6.38 -1.32
C LEU A 563 -2.39 -7.34 -0.14
N PRO A 564 -1.47 -7.06 0.80
CA PRO A 564 -0.59 -5.88 0.87
C PRO A 564 0.73 -6.03 0.09
N GLY A 565 1.00 -7.18 -0.52
CA GLY A 565 2.27 -7.49 -1.17
C GLY A 565 2.64 -6.53 -2.30
N SER A 566 1.70 -6.20 -3.18
CA SER A 566 1.93 -5.25 -4.29
C SER A 566 2.29 -3.84 -3.81
N ALA A 567 1.65 -3.36 -2.73
CA ALA A 567 1.94 -2.05 -2.14
C ALA A 567 3.35 -1.99 -1.52
N LEU A 568 3.76 -3.05 -0.81
CA LEU A 568 5.11 -3.16 -0.22
C LEU A 568 6.21 -3.17 -1.28
N GLU A 569 5.97 -3.80 -2.42
CA GLU A 569 6.91 -3.82 -3.54
C GLU A 569 7.08 -2.43 -4.14
N ILE A 570 5.98 -1.74 -4.44
CA ILE A 570 6.01 -0.36 -4.94
C ILE A 570 6.73 0.56 -3.95
N ALA A 571 6.41 0.46 -2.65
CA ALA A 571 7.05 1.25 -1.62
C ALA A 571 8.56 0.94 -1.51
N SER A 572 8.96 -0.33 -1.55
CA SER A 572 10.37 -0.72 -1.53
C SER A 572 11.16 -0.17 -2.71
N GLU A 573 10.56 -0.19 -3.90
CA GLU A 573 11.18 0.35 -5.12
C GLU A 573 11.27 1.88 -5.07
N ALA A 574 10.22 2.56 -4.62
CA ALA A 574 10.24 4.01 -4.41
C ALA A 574 11.32 4.43 -3.39
N GLY A 575 11.47 3.67 -2.30
CA GLY A 575 12.54 3.91 -1.33
C GLY A 575 13.93 3.77 -1.94
N SER A 576 14.14 2.76 -2.80
CA SER A 576 15.41 2.59 -3.53
C SER A 576 15.65 3.70 -4.55
N TYR A 577 14.60 4.15 -5.24
CA TYR A 577 14.66 5.23 -6.22
C TYR A 577 15.03 6.56 -5.56
N VAL A 578 14.35 6.94 -4.48
CA VAL A 578 14.64 8.18 -3.74
C VAL A 578 16.06 8.15 -3.15
N HIS A 579 16.49 7.00 -2.61
CA HIS A 579 17.87 6.84 -2.15
C HIS A 579 18.90 7.11 -3.26
N SER A 580 18.64 6.64 -4.48
CA SER A 580 19.54 6.87 -5.62
C SER A 580 19.60 8.33 -6.09
N LYS A 581 18.53 9.10 -5.88
CA LYS A 581 18.38 10.49 -6.35
C LYS A 581 19.19 11.51 -5.53
N SER A 582 19.67 11.15 -4.32
CA SER A 582 20.49 11.96 -3.39
C SER A 582 19.92 13.31 -2.91
N ASP A 583 18.95 13.90 -3.61
CA ASP A 583 18.40 15.24 -3.31
C ASP A 583 17.43 15.27 -2.12
N SER A 584 16.82 14.13 -1.77
CA SER A 584 15.87 14.05 -0.67
C SER A 584 15.91 12.67 -0.01
N GLN A 585 15.63 12.64 1.30
CA GLN A 585 15.50 11.40 2.07
C GLN A 585 14.03 11.09 2.39
N ILE A 586 13.07 11.84 1.84
CA ILE A 586 11.65 11.67 2.14
C ILE A 586 10.97 11.15 0.88
N VAL A 587 10.31 10.00 0.98
CA VAL A 587 9.48 9.43 -0.08
C VAL A 587 8.10 10.07 0.00
N THR A 588 7.65 10.63 -1.11
CA THR A 588 6.37 11.32 -1.26
C THR A 588 5.40 10.51 -2.13
N ASP A 589 4.14 10.93 -2.17
CA ASP A 589 3.12 10.34 -3.05
C ASP A 589 3.43 10.53 -4.55
N GLU A 590 4.16 11.60 -4.91
CA GLU A 590 4.65 11.82 -6.27
C GLU A 590 5.67 10.75 -6.70
N ASP A 591 6.59 10.37 -5.80
CA ASP A 591 7.60 9.33 -6.06
C ASP A 591 6.92 7.98 -6.30
N ILE A 592 5.90 7.64 -5.50
CA ILE A 592 5.10 6.43 -5.67
C ILE A 592 4.38 6.45 -7.02
N GLY A 593 3.77 7.58 -7.38
CA GLY A 593 3.13 7.75 -8.68
C GLY A 593 4.10 7.57 -9.84
N TYR A 594 5.35 8.08 -9.72
CA TYR A 594 6.40 7.88 -10.71
C TYR A 594 6.76 6.40 -10.89
N ILE A 595 6.93 5.64 -9.81
CA ILE A 595 7.22 4.19 -9.88
C ILE A 595 6.08 3.41 -10.51
N VAL A 596 4.83 3.74 -10.17
CA VAL A 596 3.68 3.08 -10.80
C VAL A 596 3.61 3.43 -12.28
N LYS A 597 3.87 4.69 -12.65
CA LYS A 597 3.94 5.12 -14.05
C LYS A 597 5.05 4.41 -14.83
N SER A 598 6.23 4.23 -14.25
CA SER A 598 7.34 3.53 -14.91
C SER A 598 7.04 2.04 -15.11
N LYS A 599 6.39 1.38 -14.15
CA LYS A 599 5.98 -0.04 -14.26
C LYS A 599 4.83 -0.27 -15.23
N THR A 600 3.79 0.57 -15.16
CA THR A 600 2.50 0.31 -15.83
C THR A 600 2.30 1.12 -17.10
N GLY A 601 3.10 2.17 -17.30
CA GLY A 601 2.89 3.18 -18.34
C GLY A 601 1.74 4.17 -18.03
N ILE A 602 0.96 3.95 -16.97
CA ILE A 602 -0.23 4.75 -16.63
C ILE A 602 0.21 6.02 -15.91
N PRO A 603 -0.19 7.22 -16.37
CA PRO A 603 0.05 8.45 -15.61
C PRO A 603 -0.90 8.50 -14.41
N THR A 604 -0.34 8.41 -13.19
CA THR A 604 -1.09 8.34 -11.93
C THR A 604 -1.04 9.64 -11.11
N VAL A 605 -0.11 10.55 -11.43
CA VAL A 605 0.09 11.84 -10.73
C VAL A 605 -0.77 12.92 -11.39
N SER A 606 -1.07 13.99 -10.64
CA SER A 606 -1.61 15.22 -11.20
C SER A 606 -0.83 15.64 -12.45
N ILE A 607 -1.55 16.00 -13.51
CA ILE A 607 -1.02 16.40 -14.82
C ILE A 607 0.19 17.31 -14.60
N SER A 608 1.39 16.84 -14.96
CA SER A 608 2.61 17.63 -14.81
C SER A 608 2.52 18.90 -15.68
N GLY A 609 3.30 19.94 -15.37
CA GLY A 609 3.30 21.17 -16.16
C GLY A 609 3.49 20.92 -17.66
N ASP A 610 4.41 20.02 -18.01
CA ASP A 610 4.70 19.62 -19.39
C ASP A 610 3.60 18.75 -20.03
N GLU A 611 2.91 17.91 -19.24
CA GLU A 611 1.77 17.13 -19.73
C GLU A 611 0.56 18.03 -19.97
N LYS A 612 0.38 19.06 -19.13
CA LYS A 612 -0.72 20.02 -19.25
C LYS A 612 -0.61 20.82 -20.54
N SER A 613 0.58 21.30 -20.90
CA SER A 613 0.80 22.01 -22.16
C SER A 613 0.56 21.11 -23.37
N LYS A 614 1.06 19.86 -23.34
CA LYS A 614 0.78 18.86 -24.39
C LYS A 614 -0.70 18.55 -24.54
N LEU A 615 -1.46 18.43 -23.45
CA LEU A 615 -2.90 18.16 -23.49
C LEU A 615 -3.70 19.36 -24.01
N LEU A 616 -3.28 20.59 -23.69
CA LEU A 616 -3.89 21.81 -24.24
C LEU A 616 -3.69 21.91 -25.76
N ASN A 617 -2.50 21.53 -26.24
CA ASN A 617 -2.14 21.59 -27.66
C ASN A 617 -2.31 20.24 -28.38
N LEU A 618 -3.10 19.32 -27.83
CA LEU A 618 -3.22 17.94 -28.34
C LEU A 618 -3.70 17.89 -29.80
N GLU A 619 -4.59 18.80 -30.18
CA GLU A 619 -5.12 18.93 -31.55
C GLU A 619 -4.02 19.33 -32.54
N GLU A 620 -3.20 20.33 -32.20
CA GLU A 620 -2.05 20.75 -33.01
C GLU A 620 -1.02 19.62 -33.13
N GLU A 621 -0.73 18.91 -32.04
CA GLU A 621 0.17 17.75 -32.05
C GLU A 621 -0.34 16.60 -32.92
N MET A 622 -1.66 16.41 -33.00
CA MET A 622 -2.27 15.39 -33.87
C MET A 622 -2.22 15.81 -35.35
N HIS A 623 -2.43 17.10 -35.64
CA HIS A 623 -2.36 17.64 -37.01
C HIS A 623 -0.96 17.64 -37.63
N LYS A 624 0.11 17.49 -36.84
CA LYS A 624 1.46 17.24 -37.37
C LYS A 624 1.55 15.96 -38.20
N ARG A 625 0.64 15.00 -37.95
CA ARG A 625 0.63 13.67 -38.59
C ARG A 625 -0.65 13.38 -39.36
N VAL A 626 -1.79 13.84 -38.88
CA VAL A 626 -3.09 13.67 -39.53
C VAL A 626 -3.42 14.93 -40.31
N ILE A 627 -3.47 14.79 -41.64
CA ILE A 627 -3.80 15.89 -42.55
C ILE A 627 -5.31 15.92 -42.80
N GLY A 628 -5.89 17.11 -42.71
CA GLY A 628 -7.34 17.33 -42.79
C GLY A 628 -8.07 16.68 -41.62
N GLN A 629 -9.34 16.32 -41.85
CA GLN A 629 -10.20 15.67 -40.85
C GLN A 629 -10.34 16.46 -39.54
N ASP A 630 -10.36 17.80 -39.62
CA ASP A 630 -10.34 18.71 -38.47
C ASP A 630 -11.46 18.39 -37.46
N ASP A 631 -12.68 18.15 -37.94
CA ASP A 631 -13.81 17.77 -37.08
C ASP A 631 -13.54 16.48 -36.30
N ALA A 632 -12.88 15.50 -36.94
CA ALA A 632 -12.56 14.21 -36.31
C ALA A 632 -11.47 14.36 -35.24
N VAL A 633 -10.41 15.11 -35.55
CA VAL A 633 -9.32 15.39 -34.61
C VAL A 633 -9.85 16.19 -33.41
N SER A 634 -10.65 17.24 -33.66
CA SER A 634 -11.22 18.08 -32.61
C SER A 634 -12.16 17.30 -31.68
N LEU A 635 -13.03 16.45 -32.22
CA LEU A 635 -13.93 15.59 -31.43
C LEU A 635 -13.15 14.65 -30.51
N VAL A 636 -12.13 13.98 -31.05
CA VAL A 636 -11.28 13.07 -30.28
C VAL A 636 -10.49 13.84 -29.24
N ALA A 637 -9.79 14.92 -29.61
CA ALA A 637 -8.99 15.71 -28.69
C ALA A 637 -9.82 16.26 -27.53
N ASN A 638 -11.04 16.73 -27.79
CA ASN A 638 -11.97 17.20 -26.76
C ASN A 638 -12.43 16.07 -25.83
N ALA A 639 -12.69 14.86 -26.34
CA ALA A 639 -13.02 13.71 -25.52
C ALA A 639 -11.83 13.28 -24.63
N LEU A 640 -10.62 13.27 -25.16
CA LEU A 640 -9.40 12.95 -24.41
C LEU A 640 -9.10 14.00 -23.33
N LYS A 641 -9.31 15.29 -23.61
CA LYS A 641 -9.20 16.38 -22.63
C LYS A 641 -10.20 16.19 -21.47
N ARG A 642 -11.47 15.86 -21.76
CA ARG A 642 -12.48 15.56 -20.73
C ARG A 642 -12.09 14.35 -19.86
N ALA A 643 -11.60 13.29 -20.49
CA ALA A 643 -11.16 12.09 -19.78
C ALA A 643 -9.99 12.37 -18.82
N ARG A 644 -9.02 13.21 -19.24
CA ARG A 644 -7.89 13.64 -18.41
C ARG A 644 -8.26 14.61 -17.30
N ALA A 645 -9.30 15.42 -17.50
CA ALA A 645 -9.84 16.30 -16.47
C ALA A 645 -10.66 15.58 -15.39
N GLY A 646 -10.72 14.24 -15.41
CA GLY A 646 -11.51 13.44 -14.48
C GLY A 646 -13.03 13.56 -14.70
N MET A 647 -13.45 14.15 -15.82
CA MET A 647 -14.87 14.31 -16.18
C MET A 647 -15.38 13.08 -16.94
N ARG A 648 -15.08 11.88 -16.44
CA ARG A 648 -15.53 10.60 -17.00
C ARG A 648 -15.96 9.62 -15.92
N SER A 649 -16.71 8.59 -16.32
CA SER A 649 -16.97 7.44 -15.45
C SER A 649 -15.70 6.61 -15.28
N GLU A 650 -15.30 6.30 -14.05
CA GLU A 650 -14.14 5.43 -13.77
C GLU A 650 -14.40 3.95 -14.10
N LYS A 651 -15.66 3.56 -14.33
CA LYS A 651 -16.03 2.17 -14.65
C LYS A 651 -15.98 1.86 -16.15
N LYS A 652 -15.80 2.86 -17.01
CA LYS A 652 -15.80 2.71 -18.47
C LYS A 652 -14.38 2.88 -19.03
N PRO A 653 -14.12 2.40 -20.26
CA PRO A 653 -12.93 2.79 -21.01
C PRO A 653 -12.75 4.32 -21.06
N ILE A 654 -11.54 4.80 -21.34
CA ILE A 654 -11.21 6.23 -21.44
C ILE A 654 -12.15 6.93 -22.40
N SER A 655 -12.32 6.35 -23.58
CA SER A 655 -13.35 6.70 -24.54
C SER A 655 -13.54 5.54 -25.52
N VAL A 656 -14.75 5.40 -26.03
CA VAL A 656 -15.12 4.44 -27.07
C VAL A 656 -15.59 5.21 -28.30
N PHE A 657 -14.87 5.09 -29.42
CA PHE A 657 -15.15 5.81 -30.65
C PHE A 657 -15.55 4.86 -31.80
N LEU A 658 -16.50 5.31 -32.63
CA LEU A 658 -16.80 4.67 -33.91
C LEU A 658 -16.35 5.59 -35.05
N PHE A 659 -15.32 5.20 -35.79
CA PHE A 659 -14.76 5.91 -36.93
C PHE A 659 -15.43 5.44 -38.22
N LEU A 660 -16.23 6.30 -38.83
CA LEU A 660 -16.96 6.04 -40.07
C LEU A 660 -16.38 6.85 -41.21
N GLY A 661 -16.12 6.20 -42.34
CA GLY A 661 -15.56 6.85 -43.51
C GLY A 661 -15.06 5.83 -44.53
N PRO A 662 -14.80 6.24 -45.78
CA PRO A 662 -14.29 5.35 -46.80
C PRO A 662 -12.88 4.86 -46.47
N THR A 663 -12.38 3.87 -47.22
CA THR A 663 -11.02 3.38 -47.01
C THR A 663 -9.98 4.41 -47.44
N GLY A 664 -8.86 4.49 -46.71
CA GLY A 664 -7.73 5.34 -47.10
C GLY A 664 -7.83 6.83 -46.77
N VAL A 665 -8.84 7.26 -46.00
CA VAL A 665 -8.99 8.66 -45.53
C VAL A 665 -8.30 8.98 -44.20
N GLY A 666 -7.66 8.00 -43.56
CA GLY A 666 -6.85 8.22 -42.34
C GLY A 666 -7.43 7.71 -41.02
N LYS A 667 -8.49 6.88 -41.02
CA LYS A 667 -9.08 6.29 -39.78
C LYS A 667 -8.04 5.60 -38.89
N THR A 668 -7.26 4.69 -39.47
CA THR A 668 -6.21 3.96 -38.75
C THR A 668 -5.02 4.86 -38.39
N GLU A 669 -4.74 5.90 -39.18
CA GLU A 669 -3.62 6.82 -38.92
C GLU A 669 -3.92 7.74 -37.73
N LEU A 670 -5.17 8.18 -37.58
CA LEU A 670 -5.64 8.88 -36.39
C LEU A 670 -5.50 7.99 -35.14
N ALA A 671 -5.88 6.71 -35.22
CA ALA A 671 -5.69 5.76 -34.12
C ALA A 671 -4.22 5.60 -33.71
N LYS A 672 -3.30 5.46 -34.67
CA LYS A 672 -1.86 5.41 -34.39
C LYS A 672 -1.32 6.71 -33.77
N THR A 673 -1.84 7.85 -34.22
CA THR A 673 -1.44 9.15 -33.69
C THR A 673 -1.91 9.32 -32.26
N ILE A 674 -3.11 8.84 -31.91
CA ILE A 674 -3.59 8.78 -30.52
C ILE A 674 -2.69 7.85 -29.70
N ALA A 675 -2.36 6.66 -30.20
CA ALA A 675 -1.45 5.74 -29.53
C ALA A 675 -0.10 6.41 -29.20
N ASN A 676 0.50 7.08 -30.18
CA ASN A 676 1.76 7.79 -30.00
C ASN A 676 1.65 8.99 -29.03
N ASN A 677 0.69 9.89 -29.23
CA ASN A 677 0.63 11.16 -28.50
C ASN A 677 0.06 11.00 -27.08
N TYR A 678 -0.87 10.05 -26.88
CA TYR A 678 -1.54 9.84 -25.59
C TYR A 678 -0.93 8.70 -24.76
N PHE A 679 -0.53 7.60 -25.41
CA PHE A 679 0.09 6.44 -24.74
C PHE A 679 1.61 6.39 -24.88
N GLY A 680 2.22 7.31 -25.65
CA GLY A 680 3.67 7.48 -25.78
C GLY A 680 4.31 6.69 -26.91
N ALA A 681 3.65 5.66 -27.46
CA ALA A 681 4.19 4.84 -28.55
C ALA A 681 3.08 4.18 -29.37
N GLU A 682 3.31 4.01 -30.67
CA GLU A 682 2.40 3.26 -31.56
C GLU A 682 2.27 1.78 -31.17
N SER A 683 3.30 1.18 -30.57
CA SER A 683 3.29 -0.20 -30.09
C SER A 683 2.27 -0.46 -28.99
N ASN A 684 1.77 0.59 -28.33
CA ASN A 684 0.72 0.51 -27.33
C ASN A 684 -0.69 0.41 -27.96
N MET A 685 -0.77 0.24 -29.30
CA MET A 685 -1.99 -0.07 -30.02
C MET A 685 -2.14 -1.58 -30.23
N VAL A 686 -3.20 -2.16 -29.65
CA VAL A 686 -3.66 -3.53 -29.90
C VAL A 686 -4.63 -3.50 -31.07
N ARG A 687 -4.19 -3.97 -32.25
CA ARG A 687 -5.04 -4.03 -33.45
C ARG A 687 -5.68 -5.40 -33.60
N ILE A 688 -6.99 -5.42 -33.79
CA ILE A 688 -7.77 -6.63 -34.04
C ILE A 688 -8.60 -6.43 -35.31
N ASP A 689 -8.35 -7.26 -36.31
CA ASP A 689 -9.08 -7.25 -37.58
C ASP A 689 -10.37 -8.07 -37.43
N MET A 690 -11.52 -7.40 -37.49
CA MET A 690 -12.83 -8.04 -37.32
C MET A 690 -13.24 -8.92 -38.50
N SER A 691 -12.55 -8.81 -39.65
CA SER A 691 -12.72 -9.76 -40.76
C SER A 691 -12.34 -11.19 -40.36
N GLU A 692 -11.45 -11.38 -39.39
CA GLU A 692 -11.08 -12.71 -38.88
C GLU A 692 -12.12 -13.31 -37.91
N TYR A 693 -13.15 -12.54 -37.52
CA TYR A 693 -14.13 -12.87 -36.48
C TYR A 693 -15.56 -12.97 -37.02
N GLN A 694 -15.71 -13.38 -38.29
CA GLN A 694 -17.00 -13.60 -38.95
C GLN A 694 -17.74 -14.85 -38.44
N GLU A 695 -17.00 -15.84 -37.91
CA GLU A 695 -17.59 -17.09 -37.42
C GLU A 695 -17.91 -17.03 -35.93
N THR A 696 -18.98 -17.68 -35.49
CA THR A 696 -19.39 -17.71 -34.07
C THR A 696 -18.31 -18.26 -33.12
N ASN A 697 -17.52 -19.25 -33.56
CA ASN A 697 -16.46 -19.85 -32.74
C ASN A 697 -15.20 -18.97 -32.61
N SER A 698 -15.12 -17.86 -33.36
CA SER A 698 -13.98 -16.94 -33.31
C SER A 698 -13.86 -16.21 -31.96
N ILE A 699 -14.94 -16.14 -31.17
CA ILE A 699 -14.97 -15.57 -29.81
C ILE A 699 -13.85 -16.16 -28.96
N TYR A 700 -13.60 -17.47 -29.05
CA TYR A 700 -12.57 -18.14 -28.26
C TYR A 700 -11.14 -17.69 -28.59
N ARG A 701 -10.89 -17.04 -29.74
CA ARG A 701 -9.61 -16.41 -30.03
C ARG A 701 -9.41 -15.12 -29.22
N LEU A 702 -10.51 -14.41 -28.88
CA LEU A 702 -10.47 -13.18 -28.08
C LEU A 702 -10.35 -13.45 -26.58
N ILE A 703 -11.06 -14.47 -26.06
CA ILE A 703 -11.19 -14.75 -24.61
C ILE A 703 -10.53 -16.08 -24.15
N GLY A 704 -10.00 -16.86 -25.09
CA GLY A 704 -9.45 -18.20 -24.83
C GLY A 704 -10.50 -19.31 -24.93
N GLN A 705 -10.03 -20.56 -25.02
CA GLN A 705 -10.89 -21.75 -25.02
C GLN A 705 -11.09 -22.29 -23.60
N PRO A 706 -12.32 -22.72 -23.22
CA PRO A 706 -12.54 -23.45 -21.98
C PRO A 706 -11.66 -24.71 -21.91
N GLU A 707 -11.09 -25.01 -20.75
CA GLU A 707 -10.34 -26.25 -20.42
C GLU A 707 -9.03 -26.53 -21.20
N LYS A 708 -8.69 -25.76 -22.23
CA LYS A 708 -7.41 -25.86 -22.95
C LYS A 708 -6.47 -24.69 -22.65
N GLN A 709 -5.16 -24.94 -22.64
CA GLN A 709 -4.17 -23.86 -22.60
C GLN A 709 -4.25 -23.03 -23.89
N GLY A 710 -4.79 -21.84 -23.76
CA GLY A 710 -4.85 -20.84 -24.83
C GLY A 710 -5.47 -19.58 -24.27
N THR A 711 -4.64 -18.58 -23.98
CA THR A 711 -5.09 -17.29 -23.47
C THR A 711 -5.59 -16.43 -24.63
N GLY A 712 -6.70 -15.73 -24.43
CA GLY A 712 -7.31 -14.92 -25.48
C GLY A 712 -6.38 -13.78 -25.91
N ILE A 713 -6.30 -13.51 -27.22
CA ILE A 713 -5.41 -12.49 -27.80
C ILE A 713 -5.71 -11.11 -27.19
N LEU A 714 -7.00 -10.76 -27.11
CA LEU A 714 -7.44 -9.49 -26.56
C LEU A 714 -7.20 -9.42 -25.04
N THR A 715 -7.62 -10.45 -24.32
CA THR A 715 -7.50 -10.50 -22.84
C THR A 715 -6.04 -10.42 -22.39
N GLU A 716 -5.12 -11.08 -23.08
CA GLU A 716 -3.69 -11.02 -22.74
C GLU A 716 -3.03 -9.70 -23.09
N ALA A 717 -3.33 -9.16 -24.28
CA ALA A 717 -2.74 -7.91 -24.71
C ALA A 717 -3.08 -6.78 -23.74
N VAL A 718 -4.35 -6.70 -23.33
CA VAL A 718 -4.82 -5.67 -22.39
C VAL A 718 -4.36 -5.96 -20.96
N MET A 719 -4.28 -7.22 -20.54
CA MET A 719 -3.73 -7.57 -19.22
C MET A 719 -2.25 -7.21 -19.09
N LYS A 720 -1.44 -7.44 -20.14
CA LYS A 720 -0.02 -7.07 -20.16
C LYS A 720 0.20 -5.57 -20.27
N GLN A 721 -0.66 -4.88 -21.02
CA GLN A 721 -0.60 -3.43 -21.21
C GLN A 721 -2.00 -2.81 -21.02
N PRO A 722 -2.41 -2.56 -19.76
CA PRO A 722 -3.73 -1.98 -19.46
C PRO A 722 -3.90 -0.56 -19.99
N PHE A 723 -2.80 0.16 -20.18
CA PHE A 723 -2.75 1.49 -20.78
C PHE A 723 -2.48 1.41 -22.28
N SER A 724 -3.50 1.04 -23.04
CA SER A 724 -3.38 0.78 -24.47
C SER A 724 -4.58 1.30 -25.28
N LEU A 725 -4.37 1.41 -26.59
CA LEU A 725 -5.43 1.68 -27.55
C LEU A 725 -5.87 0.36 -28.19
N VAL A 726 -7.14 -0.01 -28.09
CA VAL A 726 -7.69 -1.19 -28.77
C VAL A 726 -8.37 -0.73 -30.06
N LEU A 727 -7.82 -1.12 -31.20
CA LEU A 727 -8.38 -0.83 -32.52
C LEU A 727 -9.12 -2.06 -33.06
N LEU A 728 -10.44 -1.95 -33.19
CA LEU A 728 -11.33 -2.93 -33.82
C LEU A 728 -11.55 -2.50 -35.28
N ASP A 729 -10.82 -3.11 -36.21
CA ASP A 729 -10.85 -2.73 -37.61
C ASP A 729 -11.99 -3.46 -38.36
N GLU A 730 -12.73 -2.76 -39.21
CA GLU A 730 -13.85 -3.30 -40.02
C GLU A 730 -14.96 -3.98 -39.20
N LEU A 731 -15.42 -3.29 -38.14
CA LEU A 731 -16.34 -3.84 -37.14
C LEU A 731 -17.65 -4.39 -37.73
N GLU A 732 -18.12 -3.88 -38.87
CA GLU A 732 -19.34 -4.35 -39.54
C GLU A 732 -19.27 -5.81 -40.02
N LYS A 733 -18.06 -6.38 -40.10
CA LYS A 733 -17.85 -7.77 -40.56
C LYS A 733 -17.88 -8.79 -39.43
N ALA A 734 -17.85 -8.38 -38.16
CA ALA A 734 -17.83 -9.29 -37.03
C ALA A 734 -19.15 -10.06 -36.87
N ASP A 735 -19.08 -11.28 -36.32
CA ASP A 735 -20.27 -12.00 -35.86
C ASP A 735 -20.99 -11.23 -34.73
N LYS A 736 -22.32 -11.38 -34.66
CA LYS A 736 -23.15 -10.70 -33.65
C LYS A 736 -22.75 -11.05 -32.22
N ASN A 737 -22.28 -12.28 -31.96
CA ASN A 737 -21.87 -12.67 -30.61
C ASN A 737 -20.54 -12.03 -30.21
N VAL A 738 -19.66 -11.74 -31.17
CA VAL A 738 -18.44 -10.97 -30.94
C VAL A 738 -18.80 -9.52 -30.60
N LEU A 739 -19.77 -8.91 -31.30
CA LEU A 739 -20.27 -7.57 -30.96
C LEU A 739 -20.86 -7.52 -29.54
N ASN A 740 -21.63 -8.53 -29.15
CA ASN A 740 -22.21 -8.62 -27.81
C ASN A 740 -21.15 -8.69 -26.70
N LEU A 741 -19.99 -9.31 -26.97
CA LEU A 741 -18.86 -9.33 -26.04
C LEU A 741 -18.40 -7.89 -25.71
N PHE A 742 -18.29 -7.04 -26.73
CA PHE A 742 -17.84 -5.67 -26.57
C PHE A 742 -18.88 -4.75 -25.90
N LEU A 743 -20.17 -5.10 -25.88
CA LEU A 743 -21.16 -4.36 -25.09
C LEU A 743 -20.79 -4.30 -23.61
N GLN A 744 -20.33 -5.43 -23.06
CA GLN A 744 -19.88 -5.51 -21.66
C GLN A 744 -18.63 -4.66 -21.45
N VAL A 745 -17.68 -4.71 -22.38
CA VAL A 745 -16.44 -3.93 -22.31
C VAL A 745 -16.73 -2.43 -22.36
N PHE A 746 -17.66 -1.98 -23.20
CA PHE A 746 -17.97 -0.56 -23.37
C PHE A 746 -18.72 0.02 -22.17
N ASP A 747 -19.49 -0.80 -21.44
CA ASP A 747 -20.30 -0.35 -20.29
C ASP A 747 -19.60 -0.50 -18.94
N ASP A 748 -18.98 -1.66 -18.71
CA ASP A 748 -18.41 -2.02 -17.41
C ASP A 748 -16.88 -2.00 -17.41
N GLY A 749 -16.26 -1.74 -18.57
CA GLY A 749 -14.80 -1.68 -18.70
C GLY A 749 -14.13 -2.98 -18.32
N ARG A 750 -14.84 -4.12 -18.42
CA ARG A 750 -14.37 -5.42 -17.93
C ARG A 750 -14.71 -6.53 -18.89
N LEU A 751 -13.81 -7.49 -19.00
CA LEU A 751 -14.01 -8.71 -19.77
C LEU A 751 -13.54 -9.92 -18.97
N THR A 752 -14.37 -10.95 -18.85
CA THR A 752 -13.97 -12.19 -18.19
C THR A 752 -13.47 -13.19 -19.22
N ASP A 753 -12.27 -13.74 -19.01
CA ASP A 753 -11.70 -14.78 -19.85
C ASP A 753 -12.37 -16.15 -19.62
N SER A 754 -12.03 -17.12 -20.47
CA SER A 754 -12.53 -18.51 -20.36
C SER A 754 -12.08 -19.26 -19.10
N VAL A 755 -11.10 -18.73 -18.34
CA VAL A 755 -10.57 -19.30 -17.09
C VAL A 755 -11.20 -18.63 -15.85
N GLY A 756 -12.04 -17.61 -16.06
CA GLY A 756 -12.72 -16.85 -15.00
C GLY A 756 -11.95 -15.66 -14.45
N ARG A 757 -10.86 -15.24 -15.11
CA ARG A 757 -10.11 -14.01 -14.76
C ARG A 757 -10.79 -12.81 -15.39
N THR A 758 -10.89 -11.71 -14.65
CA THR A 758 -11.49 -10.46 -15.17
C THR A 758 -10.39 -9.48 -15.56
N VAL A 759 -10.38 -9.06 -16.82
CA VAL A 759 -9.46 -8.08 -17.40
C VAL A 759 -10.11 -6.70 -17.37
N ASP A 760 -9.33 -5.69 -17.00
CA ASP A 760 -9.76 -4.29 -16.86
C ASP A 760 -9.39 -3.46 -18.09
N PHE A 761 -10.39 -2.81 -18.68
CA PHE A 761 -10.33 -1.93 -19.86
C PHE A 761 -10.51 -0.45 -19.51
N THR A 762 -10.69 -0.09 -18.25
CA THR A 762 -10.95 1.30 -17.81
C THR A 762 -9.83 2.29 -18.18
N ASN A 763 -8.62 1.79 -18.46
CA ASN A 763 -7.46 2.58 -18.89
C ASN A 763 -7.16 2.45 -20.39
N THR A 764 -8.11 1.90 -21.16
CA THR A 764 -7.98 1.76 -22.62
C THR A 764 -8.79 2.80 -23.38
N ILE A 765 -8.33 3.16 -24.58
CA ILE A 765 -9.17 3.83 -25.58
C ILE A 765 -9.58 2.77 -26.59
N ILE A 766 -10.87 2.66 -26.88
CA ILE A 766 -11.37 1.71 -27.86
C ILE A 766 -11.82 2.48 -29.11
N ILE A 767 -11.26 2.11 -30.26
CA ILE A 767 -11.63 2.68 -31.55
C ILE A 767 -12.13 1.55 -32.42
N ALA A 768 -13.39 1.65 -32.85
CA ALA A 768 -13.92 0.81 -33.91
C ALA A 768 -13.88 1.56 -35.23
N THR A 769 -13.39 0.94 -36.30
CA THR A 769 -13.52 1.49 -37.66
C THR A 769 -14.64 0.76 -38.38
N SER A 770 -15.38 1.49 -39.23
CA SER A 770 -16.35 0.87 -40.12
C SER A 770 -16.49 1.64 -41.42
N ASN A 771 -16.85 0.93 -42.49
CA ASN A 771 -17.23 1.53 -43.77
C ASN A 771 -18.77 1.63 -43.93
N ALA A 772 -19.54 1.24 -42.90
CA ALA A 772 -21.00 1.30 -42.94
C ALA A 772 -21.54 2.73 -43.15
N GLY A 773 -22.54 2.87 -44.01
CA GLY A 773 -23.21 4.15 -44.29
C GLY A 773 -22.34 5.21 -44.97
N THR A 774 -21.16 4.85 -45.49
CA THR A 774 -20.21 5.80 -46.10
C THR A 774 -20.77 6.53 -47.32
N ALA A 775 -21.47 5.84 -48.21
CA ALA A 775 -22.07 6.45 -49.39
C ALA A 775 -23.07 7.58 -49.02
N PHE A 776 -23.95 7.31 -48.05
CA PHE A 776 -24.90 8.28 -47.53
C PHE A 776 -24.20 9.49 -46.90
N VAL A 777 -23.16 9.25 -46.09
CA VAL A 777 -22.39 10.33 -45.45
C VAL A 777 -21.76 11.25 -46.51
N GLN A 778 -21.12 10.68 -47.54
CA GLN A 778 -20.49 11.50 -48.58
C GLN A 778 -21.52 12.28 -49.40
N GLU A 779 -22.66 11.69 -49.74
CA GLU A 779 -23.73 12.38 -50.49
C GLU A 779 -24.27 13.60 -49.73
N GLN A 780 -24.56 13.43 -48.44
CA GLN A 780 -25.10 14.52 -47.62
C GLN A 780 -24.06 15.62 -47.37
N LEU A 781 -22.80 15.25 -47.12
CA LEU A 781 -21.71 16.21 -46.94
C LEU A 781 -21.43 17.01 -48.21
N ASN A 782 -21.44 16.36 -49.39
CA ASN A 782 -21.29 17.03 -50.68
C ASN A 782 -22.48 17.95 -50.99
N SER A 783 -23.66 17.65 -50.44
CA SER A 783 -24.87 18.47 -50.55
C SER A 783 -24.86 19.68 -49.59
N GLY A 784 -23.82 19.86 -48.79
CA GLY A 784 -23.67 20.99 -47.86
C GLY A 784 -24.50 20.89 -46.58
N VAL A 785 -24.99 19.69 -46.23
CA VAL A 785 -25.72 19.45 -44.98
C VAL A 785 -24.75 19.48 -43.80
N ASP A 786 -25.18 20.05 -42.67
CA ASP A 786 -24.37 20.12 -41.46
C ASP A 786 -24.01 18.73 -40.92
N VAL A 787 -22.76 18.57 -40.46
CA VAL A 787 -22.19 17.28 -40.01
C VAL A 787 -23.02 16.67 -38.88
N GLU A 788 -23.61 17.48 -38.00
CA GLU A 788 -24.43 17.01 -36.89
C GLU A 788 -25.76 16.42 -37.38
N GLU A 789 -26.37 17.05 -38.38
CA GLU A 789 -27.60 16.57 -38.99
C GLU A 789 -27.36 15.25 -39.76
N VAL A 790 -26.23 15.15 -40.46
CA VAL A 790 -25.80 13.90 -41.12
C VAL A 790 -25.65 12.78 -40.09
N ARG A 791 -24.98 13.05 -38.96
CA ARG A 791 -24.81 12.05 -37.88
C ARG A 791 -26.14 11.56 -37.33
N GLN A 792 -27.09 12.46 -37.08
CA GLN A 792 -28.42 12.08 -36.57
C GLN A 792 -29.21 11.22 -37.56
N LYS A 793 -29.18 11.55 -38.86
CA LYS A 793 -29.84 10.74 -39.89
C LYS A 793 -29.18 9.36 -39.99
N LEU A 794 -27.85 9.32 -40.02
CA LEU A 794 -27.06 8.10 -40.10
C LEU A 794 -27.35 7.11 -38.98
N MET A 795 -27.53 7.60 -37.74
CA MET A 795 -27.90 6.77 -36.59
C MET A 795 -29.34 6.25 -36.64
N ARG A 796 -30.25 6.98 -37.30
CA ARG A 796 -31.68 6.63 -37.36
C ARG A 796 -32.01 5.67 -38.50
N SER A 797 -31.28 5.73 -39.61
CA SER A 797 -31.45 4.84 -40.77
C SER A 797 -30.28 3.88 -40.96
N GLU A 798 -29.20 4.33 -41.61
CA GLU A 798 -28.21 3.46 -42.26
C GLU A 798 -27.46 2.52 -41.31
N LEU A 799 -27.12 2.97 -40.10
CA LEU A 799 -26.31 2.15 -39.18
C LEU A 799 -27.12 1.01 -38.53
N ARG A 800 -28.45 1.07 -38.56
CA ARG A 800 -29.30 0.03 -37.94
C ARG A 800 -29.28 -1.29 -38.68
N ASP A 801 -28.89 -1.27 -39.96
CA ASP A 801 -28.75 -2.48 -40.78
C ASP A 801 -27.53 -3.32 -40.35
N TYR A 802 -26.52 -2.66 -39.76
CA TYR A 802 -25.26 -3.28 -39.35
C TYR A 802 -25.18 -3.49 -37.84
N PHE A 803 -25.64 -2.51 -37.05
CA PHE A 803 -25.47 -2.50 -35.60
C PHE A 803 -26.81 -2.28 -34.88
N ALA A 804 -27.02 -3.03 -33.80
CA ALA A 804 -28.18 -2.81 -32.95
C ALA A 804 -28.14 -1.41 -32.31
N PRO A 805 -29.29 -0.73 -32.12
CA PRO A 805 -29.33 0.59 -31.46
C PRO A 805 -28.68 0.59 -30.07
N GLU A 806 -28.83 -0.50 -29.32
CA GLU A 806 -28.19 -0.68 -28.01
C GLU A 806 -26.67 -0.60 -28.10
N PHE A 807 -26.07 -1.16 -29.15
CA PHE A 807 -24.63 -1.14 -29.40
C PHE A 807 -24.14 0.26 -29.79
N LEU A 808 -24.87 0.92 -30.70
CA LEU A 808 -24.54 2.27 -31.14
C LEU A 808 -24.56 3.30 -30.01
N ASN A 809 -25.48 3.15 -29.06
CA ASN A 809 -25.61 4.04 -27.90
C ASN A 809 -24.47 3.90 -26.88
N ARG A 810 -23.54 2.94 -27.05
CA ARG A 810 -22.38 2.74 -26.17
C ARG A 810 -21.12 3.48 -26.62
N PHE A 811 -21.10 4.01 -27.84
CA PHE A 811 -20.01 4.86 -28.29
C PHE A 811 -20.15 6.26 -27.69
N ASP A 812 -19.06 6.80 -27.16
CA ASP A 812 -19.01 8.16 -26.65
C ASP A 812 -19.12 9.19 -27.78
N ALA A 813 -18.59 8.85 -28.96
CA ALA A 813 -18.76 9.63 -30.17
C ALA A 813 -18.67 8.79 -31.44
N ILE A 814 -19.49 9.16 -32.42
CA ILE A 814 -19.39 8.68 -33.80
C ILE A 814 -18.67 9.75 -34.62
N VAL A 815 -17.47 9.40 -35.07
CA VAL A 815 -16.54 10.29 -35.75
C VAL A 815 -16.64 10.04 -37.25
N LEU A 816 -17.05 11.07 -37.99
CA LEU A 816 -17.23 11.02 -39.44
C LEU A 816 -15.96 11.52 -40.13
N PHE A 817 -15.44 10.74 -41.07
CA PHE A 817 -14.30 11.10 -41.91
C PHE A 817 -14.78 11.49 -43.31
N LYS A 818 -14.21 12.58 -43.81
CA LYS A 818 -14.53 13.16 -45.12
C LYS A 818 -13.56 12.63 -46.17
N ASN A 819 -13.96 12.67 -47.44
CA ASN A 819 -13.03 12.44 -48.54
C ASN A 819 -11.91 13.48 -48.53
N LEU A 820 -10.69 13.04 -48.85
CA LEU A 820 -9.52 13.91 -48.89
C LEU A 820 -9.56 14.82 -50.12
N LYS A 821 -9.26 16.10 -49.92
CA LYS A 821 -9.08 17.06 -51.02
C LYS A 821 -7.71 16.87 -51.67
N LYS A 822 -7.57 17.27 -52.94
CA LYS A 822 -6.29 17.20 -53.66
C LYS A 822 -5.15 17.92 -52.92
N GLU A 823 -5.43 19.06 -52.29
CA GLU A 823 -4.44 19.78 -51.46
C GLU A 823 -4.00 18.98 -50.23
N GLU A 824 -4.93 18.29 -49.56
CA GLU A 824 -4.64 17.44 -48.40
C GLU A 824 -3.78 16.24 -48.83
N ILE A 825 -4.03 15.68 -50.01
CA ILE A 825 -3.24 14.58 -50.57
C ILE A 825 -1.82 15.03 -50.90
N LYS A 826 -1.65 16.22 -51.47
CA LYS A 826 -0.33 16.83 -51.69
C LYS A 826 0.45 16.98 -50.38
N GLN A 827 -0.22 17.42 -49.31
CA GLN A 827 0.38 17.50 -47.98
C GLN A 827 0.75 16.12 -47.41
N ILE A 828 -0.09 15.10 -47.61
CA ILE A 828 0.21 13.70 -47.21
C ILE A 828 1.42 13.18 -47.98
N ALA A 829 1.50 13.39 -49.29
CA ALA A 829 2.63 13.01 -50.12
C ALA A 829 3.93 13.64 -49.60
N ASN A 830 3.90 14.94 -49.28
CA ASN A 830 5.04 15.64 -48.67
C ASN A 830 5.44 15.02 -47.33
N LEU A 831 4.48 14.71 -46.46
CA LEU A 831 4.75 14.10 -45.15
C LEU A 831 5.42 12.73 -45.29
N MET A 832 4.96 11.89 -46.21
CA MET A 832 5.57 10.58 -46.47
C MET A 832 6.97 10.71 -47.10
N LEU A 833 7.17 11.66 -48.01
CA LEU A 833 8.49 11.89 -48.63
C LEU A 833 9.51 12.44 -47.64
N LYS A 834 9.10 13.24 -46.66
CA LYS A 834 9.99 13.64 -45.57
C LYS A 834 10.53 12.44 -44.79
N GLN A 835 9.76 11.38 -44.63
CA GLN A 835 10.25 10.15 -43.98
C GLN A 835 11.33 9.45 -44.83
N VAL A 836 11.18 9.45 -46.15
CA VAL A 836 12.23 8.97 -47.07
C VAL A 836 13.48 9.85 -46.98
N GLY A 837 13.29 11.17 -46.88
CA GLY A 837 14.37 12.12 -46.66
C GLY A 837 15.18 11.84 -45.40
N VAL A 838 14.53 11.58 -44.26
CA VAL A 838 15.21 11.19 -43.01
C VAL A 838 16.08 9.93 -43.20
N GLN A 839 15.57 8.92 -43.91
CA GLN A 839 16.33 7.70 -44.20
C GLN A 839 17.54 7.93 -45.13
N LEU A 840 17.47 8.92 -46.02
CA LEU A 840 18.58 9.36 -46.87
C LEU A 840 19.61 10.17 -46.07
N GLU A 841 19.16 11.05 -45.19
CA GLU A 841 20.02 11.84 -44.30
C GLU A 841 20.86 10.95 -43.37
N GLU A 842 20.26 9.90 -42.80
CA GLU A 842 20.98 8.89 -41.99
C GLU A 842 22.11 8.19 -42.78
N LYS A 843 21.96 8.09 -44.10
CA LYS A 843 22.98 7.53 -44.99
C LYS A 843 23.97 8.58 -45.51
N GLY A 844 23.76 9.86 -45.18
CA GLY A 844 24.64 10.99 -45.49
C GLY A 844 24.28 11.75 -46.78
N PHE A 845 23.02 11.77 -47.17
CA PHE A 845 22.52 12.47 -48.37
C PHE A 845 21.47 13.52 -47.98
N GLU A 846 21.43 14.66 -48.67
CA GLU A 846 20.35 15.63 -48.50
C GLU A 846 19.23 15.31 -49.50
N PHE A 847 17.96 15.45 -49.10
CA PHE A 847 16.82 15.21 -49.97
C PHE A 847 15.95 16.46 -50.11
N GLN A 848 15.88 17.01 -51.32
CA GLN A 848 15.07 18.18 -51.65
C GLN A 848 13.91 17.78 -52.57
N ILE A 849 12.74 18.38 -52.33
CA ILE A 849 11.51 18.05 -53.05
C ILE A 849 10.98 19.32 -53.69
N GLU A 850 10.82 19.31 -55.01
CA GLU A 850 10.17 20.40 -55.73
C GLU A 850 8.64 20.30 -55.63
N ASP A 851 7.96 21.44 -55.57
CA ASP A 851 6.50 21.49 -55.40
C ASP A 851 5.72 20.85 -56.57
N ILE A 852 6.29 20.90 -57.78
CA ILE A 852 5.75 20.26 -58.99
C ILE A 852 5.75 18.74 -58.84
N ALA A 853 6.80 18.17 -58.27
CA ALA A 853 6.88 16.74 -58.04
C ALA A 853 5.83 16.26 -57.03
N LEU A 854 5.51 17.10 -56.03
CA LEU A 854 4.44 16.80 -55.07
C LEU A 854 3.06 16.77 -55.73
N GLU A 855 2.78 17.65 -56.69
CA GLU A 855 1.51 17.66 -57.42
C GLU A 855 1.36 16.42 -58.30
N GLU A 856 2.40 16.07 -59.05
CA GLU A 856 2.41 14.88 -59.90
C GLU A 856 2.28 13.60 -59.07
N LEU A 857 2.97 13.52 -57.93
CA LEU A 857 2.85 12.39 -57.01
C LEU A 857 1.45 12.32 -56.38
N ALA A 858 0.85 13.47 -56.04
CA ALA A 858 -0.51 13.52 -55.51
C ALA A 858 -1.53 13.01 -56.53
N ASP A 859 -1.34 13.31 -57.82
CA ASP A 859 -2.21 12.81 -58.89
C ASP A 859 -2.09 11.30 -59.12
N ILE A 860 -0.87 10.74 -58.98
CA ILE A 860 -0.64 9.29 -59.11
C ILE A 860 -1.11 8.53 -57.86
N GLY A 861 -0.91 9.12 -56.68
CA GLY A 861 -1.19 8.50 -55.39
C GLY A 861 -2.63 8.70 -54.89
N TYR A 862 -3.48 9.41 -55.64
CA TYR A 862 -4.89 9.62 -55.31
C TYR A 862 -5.79 8.65 -56.07
N ASP A 863 -6.71 8.04 -55.34
CA ASP A 863 -7.83 7.30 -55.90
C ASP A 863 -9.15 7.79 -55.26
N PRO A 864 -10.20 8.10 -56.06
CA PRO A 864 -11.48 8.58 -55.52
C PRO A 864 -12.19 7.59 -54.58
N ASP A 865 -11.99 6.28 -54.77
CA ASP A 865 -12.62 5.21 -53.99
C ASP A 865 -11.72 4.76 -52.82
N PHE A 866 -10.39 4.82 -53.00
CA PHE A 866 -9.41 4.35 -52.02
C PHE A 866 -8.61 5.46 -51.31
N GLY A 867 -8.90 6.73 -51.56
CA GLY A 867 -8.24 7.88 -50.94
C GLY A 867 -6.74 7.90 -51.18
N ALA A 868 -5.95 8.09 -50.12
CA ALA A 868 -4.48 8.11 -50.17
C ALA A 868 -3.84 6.71 -50.05
N ARG A 869 -4.62 5.63 -50.08
CA ARG A 869 -4.10 4.25 -49.94
C ARG A 869 -3.04 3.87 -51.01
N PRO A 870 -3.17 4.28 -52.29
CA PRO A 870 -2.14 4.01 -53.30
C PRO A 870 -0.84 4.79 -53.09
N MET A 871 -0.85 5.87 -52.29
CA MET A 871 0.28 6.79 -52.14
C MET A 871 1.60 6.09 -51.77
N ARG A 872 1.55 5.12 -50.84
CA ARG A 872 2.76 4.38 -50.44
C ARG A 872 3.37 3.62 -51.60
N ARG A 873 2.52 3.01 -52.43
CA ARG A 873 2.95 2.28 -53.62
C ARG A 873 3.48 3.23 -54.67
N ALA A 874 2.84 4.39 -54.85
CA ALA A 874 3.33 5.43 -55.76
C ALA A 874 4.74 5.91 -55.37
N ILE A 875 5.00 6.13 -54.07
CA ILE A 875 6.34 6.48 -53.57
C ILE A 875 7.32 5.34 -53.77
N GLN A 876 6.93 4.10 -53.43
CA GLN A 876 7.79 2.93 -53.60
C GLN A 876 8.22 2.74 -55.06
N ASP A 877 7.24 2.74 -55.97
CA ASP A 877 7.45 2.42 -57.39
C ASP A 877 8.20 3.53 -58.13
N ASN A 878 7.90 4.80 -57.82
CA ASN A 878 8.44 5.93 -58.58
C ASN A 878 9.68 6.57 -57.95
N ILE A 879 9.94 6.35 -56.66
CA ILE A 879 10.97 7.08 -55.90
C ILE A 879 11.91 6.10 -55.21
N GLU A 880 11.43 5.24 -54.30
CA GLU A 880 12.30 4.33 -53.55
C GLU A 880 13.03 3.33 -54.45
N ASN A 881 12.35 2.76 -55.45
CA ASN A 881 12.98 1.87 -56.42
C ASN A 881 14.08 2.60 -57.23
N LYS A 882 13.81 3.83 -57.69
CA LYS A 882 14.82 4.63 -58.41
C LYS A 882 16.01 4.99 -57.53
N LEU A 883 15.77 5.35 -56.26
CA LEU A 883 16.84 5.57 -55.28
C LEU A 883 17.66 4.30 -55.08
N ALA A 884 17.01 3.13 -54.95
CA ALA A 884 17.68 1.85 -54.79
C ALA A 884 18.56 1.52 -56.02
N ASP A 885 18.08 1.78 -57.23
CA ASP A 885 18.87 1.61 -58.45
C ASP A 885 20.09 2.54 -58.45
N LEU A 886 19.94 3.81 -58.11
CA LEU A 886 21.05 4.77 -58.00
C LEU A 886 22.08 4.35 -56.93
N PHE A 887 21.62 3.76 -55.82
CA PHE A 887 22.48 3.18 -54.79
C PHE A 887 23.28 1.98 -55.31
N LEU A 888 22.62 1.05 -56.02
CA LEU A 888 23.25 -0.17 -56.54
C LEU A 888 24.21 0.12 -57.70
N GLU A 889 23.92 1.16 -58.50
CA GLU A 889 24.77 1.62 -59.59
C GLU A 889 25.97 2.45 -59.12
N ASN A 890 26.12 2.69 -57.79
CA ASN A 890 27.14 3.56 -57.19
C ASN A 890 27.16 4.99 -57.78
N LYS A 891 25.99 5.53 -58.15
CA LYS A 891 25.86 6.88 -58.70
C LYS A 891 25.69 7.97 -57.63
N LEU A 892 25.46 7.56 -56.37
CA LEU A 892 25.27 8.44 -55.21
C LEU A 892 26.50 8.37 -54.27
N ASN A 893 27.13 9.52 -54.05
CA ASN A 893 28.22 9.70 -53.10
C ASN A 893 27.76 10.45 -51.83
N ARG A 894 28.39 10.17 -50.69
CA ARG A 894 28.07 10.87 -49.44
C ARG A 894 28.27 12.39 -49.59
N GLY A 895 27.27 13.15 -49.18
CA GLY A 895 27.24 14.61 -49.32
C GLY A 895 26.47 15.11 -50.54
N ASP A 896 26.07 14.23 -51.45
CA ASP A 896 25.26 14.61 -52.61
C ASP A 896 23.85 15.06 -52.20
N VAL A 897 23.30 16.01 -52.97
CA VAL A 897 21.93 16.50 -52.80
C VAL A 897 21.04 15.85 -53.84
N VAL A 898 20.10 15.02 -53.41
CA VAL A 898 19.11 14.38 -54.28
C VAL A 898 17.87 15.27 -54.37
N VAL A 899 17.57 15.74 -55.57
CA VAL A 899 16.43 16.60 -55.86
C VAL A 899 15.37 15.80 -56.60
N LEU A 900 14.16 15.72 -56.04
CA LEU A 900 12.99 15.17 -56.71
C LEU A 900 12.29 16.29 -57.50
N GLY A 901 12.43 16.25 -58.82
CA GLY A 901 11.93 17.25 -59.75
C GLY A 901 10.75 16.76 -60.61
N ARG A 902 10.46 17.52 -61.67
CA ARG A 902 9.37 17.24 -62.62
C ARG A 902 9.50 15.84 -63.25
N GLY A 903 8.37 15.17 -63.48
CA GLY A 903 8.32 13.80 -63.99
C GLY A 903 8.65 12.73 -62.95
N LEU A 904 8.71 13.11 -61.67
CA LEU A 904 9.26 12.28 -60.58
C LEU A 904 10.68 11.77 -60.88
N GLU A 905 11.49 12.59 -61.57
CA GLU A 905 12.89 12.31 -61.84
C GLU A 905 13.77 12.73 -60.66
N LEU A 906 14.81 11.93 -60.40
CA LEU A 906 15.78 12.19 -59.34
C LEU A 906 17.04 12.76 -59.96
N GLU A 907 17.34 14.01 -59.65
CA GLU A 907 18.60 14.66 -60.03
C GLU A 907 19.57 14.65 -58.83
N ILE A 908 20.85 14.40 -59.11
CA ILE A 908 21.92 14.44 -58.10
C ILE A 908 22.71 15.73 -58.33
N LYS A 909 22.80 16.58 -57.30
CA LYS A 909 23.53 17.86 -57.33
C LYS A 909 24.77 17.85 -56.48
#